data_AF-A0A069EUF7-F1
#
_entry.id   AF-A0A069EUF7-F1
#
_cell.length_a   1.000
_cell.length_b   1.000
_cell.length_c   1.000
_cell.angle_alpha   90.00
_cell.angle_beta   90.00
_cell.angle_gamma   90.00
#
_symmetry.space_group_name_H-M   'P 1'
#
loop_
_entity.id
_entity.type
_entity.pdbx_description
1 polymer ?
#
loop_
_entity_poly.entity_id
_entity_poly.type
_entity_poly.pdbx_seq_one_letter_code
_entity_poly.pdbx_strand_id
1 'polypeptide(L)'
;MTHATRQWTAWIALIALLISLLTPNVLYAETASTVYVQVDLTTEEADSLFESSLVYEDVTYYGVRETMDTWRFMIDAPSVDGSLIDTVTLYDEGRVPYSFTAFTITEGAAIEPVVEEVLTETPPVEETESAELIVEEVVEEALPEESVVEATVAEESSVEEAGVEEPVVDVEVMTEEIAATSVTPSVTIEKLALGADGEITEVLAGDLLTYRLVINVTGAPIENFSVSDTVPEALTVVTDSVEVIGPEGVETPVPTVVSGPPAFNWTFPVIPVGTTVIQFDTFVPDLKMEMDVTNTFCIGVENEAIPNDCADVTVTVVPNEMIGLEVGKEANIDQAVVGGMIPYTFIIENTGETLLTITSIEDEFFDGGISAEAIRVFNETLQTRFDALIGEDGLAPGERVETTINLEVPDDYDAATEPEIGNIFRVAATDEYGRVIDAESQQIVLLDRIDFTVTKEANPKTVHPGDAIVYTYTITNTSNVTLHFVDVMEEWTSGALTVTEQRDATEALRNGMRALAEVENGLVPGEEVVLEMEQVLLPSYDVRAGETLTNRVTFTFEVSGNRVSRSAEATVHVKQAIPEREDDSAYVKDPTTPPTQGTLPMTGSTSTWVTALGLLFILVGLMTFMYRRRPSNKA
;
A
#
# COMPACT_ATOMS: atom_id res chain seq x y z
N MET A 1 9.44 40.49 -48.27
CA MET A 1 8.12 40.18 -48.87
C MET A 1 7.96 38.66 -48.94
N THR A 2 6.81 38.14 -49.40
CA THR A 2 6.51 36.70 -49.59
C THR A 2 6.69 35.78 -48.37
N HIS A 3 5.70 35.80 -47.45
CA HIS A 3 5.03 34.56 -47.00
C HIS A 3 3.72 34.87 -46.25
N ALA A 4 3.75 35.80 -45.30
CA ALA A 4 2.60 36.16 -44.45
C ALA A 4 1.32 36.57 -45.22
N THR A 5 1.46 37.20 -46.39
CA THR A 5 0.33 37.66 -47.21
C THR A 5 -0.45 36.55 -47.94
N ARG A 6 -0.05 35.27 -47.85
CA ARG A 6 -0.84 34.14 -48.40
C ARG A 6 -1.78 33.50 -47.37
N GLN A 7 -1.50 33.61 -46.07
CA GLN A 7 -2.40 33.07 -45.03
C GLN A 7 -3.64 33.96 -44.84
N TRP A 8 -3.49 35.29 -44.85
CA TRP A 8 -4.62 36.21 -44.67
C TRP A 8 -5.71 36.06 -45.75
N THR A 9 -5.34 35.79 -47.00
CA THR A 9 -6.30 35.50 -48.09
C THR A 9 -7.02 34.17 -47.92
N ALA A 10 -6.38 33.17 -47.31
CA ALA A 10 -7.02 31.89 -47.03
C ALA A 10 -8.04 32.00 -45.88
N TRP A 11 -7.72 32.74 -44.81
CA TRP A 11 -8.66 32.99 -43.71
C TRP A 11 -9.91 33.76 -44.16
N ILE A 12 -9.77 34.79 -45.02
CA ILE A 12 -10.92 35.51 -45.56
C ILE A 12 -11.79 34.61 -46.46
N ALA A 13 -11.17 33.71 -47.24
CA ALA A 13 -11.93 32.73 -48.04
C ALA A 13 -12.66 31.69 -47.18
N LEU A 14 -12.02 31.19 -46.10
CA LEU A 14 -12.63 30.24 -45.16
C LEU A 14 -13.80 30.88 -44.40
N ILE A 15 -13.64 32.12 -43.95
CA ILE A 15 -14.70 32.89 -43.26
C ILE A 15 -15.84 33.22 -44.24
N ALA A 16 -15.56 33.52 -45.51
CA ALA A 16 -16.60 33.69 -46.53
C ALA A 16 -17.37 32.38 -46.79
N LEU A 17 -16.68 31.23 -46.79
CA LEU A 17 -17.33 29.91 -46.92
C LEU A 17 -18.24 29.60 -45.72
N LEU A 18 -17.76 29.86 -44.50
CA LEU A 18 -18.53 29.69 -43.26
C LEU A 18 -19.74 30.65 -43.18
N ILE A 19 -19.62 31.89 -43.66
CA ILE A 19 -20.75 32.83 -43.73
C ILE A 19 -21.74 32.42 -44.83
N SER A 20 -21.30 31.79 -45.92
CA SER A 20 -22.21 31.21 -46.93
C SER A 20 -22.96 29.95 -46.47
N LEU A 21 -22.61 29.39 -45.31
CA LEU A 21 -23.33 28.29 -44.66
C LEU A 21 -24.30 28.79 -43.55
N LEU A 22 -24.47 30.11 -43.40
CA LEU A 22 -25.25 30.72 -42.32
C LEU A 22 -26.23 31.78 -42.85
N THR A 23 -27.36 31.34 -43.43
CA THR A 23 -28.73 31.89 -43.24
C THR A 23 -29.72 31.29 -44.25
N PRO A 24 -31.03 31.22 -43.92
CA PRO A 24 -31.63 30.98 -42.62
C PRO A 24 -32.41 29.65 -42.59
N ASN A 25 -32.91 29.28 -41.42
CA ASN A 25 -33.80 28.15 -41.18
C ASN A 25 -34.91 27.99 -42.25
N VAL A 26 -34.94 26.84 -42.92
CA VAL A 26 -36.21 26.17 -43.17
C VAL A 26 -36.40 25.17 -42.03
N LEU A 27 -37.17 25.54 -41.01
CA LEU A 27 -37.77 24.53 -40.13
C LEU A 27 -38.84 23.82 -40.96
N TYR A 28 -38.50 22.65 -41.50
CA TYR A 28 -39.46 21.56 -41.40
C TYR A 28 -39.34 21.02 -39.99
N ALA A 29 -40.37 21.29 -39.18
CA ALA A 29 -40.69 20.39 -38.09
C ALA A 29 -41.32 19.17 -38.77
N GLU A 30 -40.50 18.14 -39.05
CA GLU A 30 -40.90 16.83 -39.60
C GLU A 30 -41.90 16.18 -38.63
N THR A 31 -43.16 16.58 -38.78
CA THR A 31 -44.30 16.19 -37.95
C THR A 31 -44.95 15.02 -38.66
N ALA A 32 -44.27 13.88 -38.63
CA ALA A 32 -44.74 12.68 -39.31
C ALA A 32 -46.01 12.12 -38.66
N SER A 33 -47.00 11.79 -39.49
CA SER A 33 -48.28 11.21 -39.08
C SER A 33 -48.31 9.71 -39.31
N THR A 34 -48.82 8.97 -38.32
CA THR A 34 -49.02 7.53 -38.40
C THR A 34 -50.37 7.21 -39.06
N VAL A 35 -50.35 6.40 -40.12
CA VAL A 35 -51.56 6.02 -40.86
C VAL A 35 -51.64 4.51 -41.02
N TYR A 36 -52.78 3.93 -40.69
CA TYR A 36 -53.09 2.51 -40.90
C TYR A 36 -53.94 2.35 -42.15
N VAL A 37 -53.55 1.44 -43.03
CA VAL A 37 -54.25 1.15 -44.29
C VAL A 37 -54.60 -0.33 -44.34
N GLN A 38 -55.90 -0.62 -44.35
CA GLN A 38 -56.45 -1.98 -44.42
C GLN A 38 -56.85 -2.31 -45.86
N VAL A 39 -56.40 -3.45 -46.40
CA VAL A 39 -56.64 -3.90 -47.77
C VAL A 39 -57.44 -5.21 -47.76
N ASP A 40 -58.55 -5.27 -48.51
CA ASP A 40 -59.38 -6.48 -48.64
C ASP A 40 -58.65 -7.55 -49.48
N LEU A 41 -57.93 -8.47 -48.83
CA LEU A 41 -57.22 -9.59 -49.47
C LEU A 41 -57.98 -10.92 -49.40
N THR A 42 -57.77 -11.79 -50.40
CA THR A 42 -58.04 -13.23 -50.25
C THR A 42 -56.97 -13.90 -49.39
N THR A 43 -57.25 -15.10 -48.90
CA THR A 43 -56.28 -15.88 -48.09
C THR A 43 -54.98 -16.17 -48.84
N GLU A 44 -55.04 -16.43 -50.15
CA GLU A 44 -53.86 -16.74 -50.97
C GLU A 44 -52.98 -15.49 -51.19
N GLU A 45 -53.58 -14.32 -51.36
CA GLU A 45 -52.87 -13.03 -51.41
C GLU A 45 -52.29 -12.67 -50.04
N ALA A 46 -53.04 -12.86 -48.95
CA ALA A 46 -52.57 -12.57 -47.60
C ALA A 46 -51.41 -13.49 -47.15
N ASP A 47 -51.36 -14.73 -47.63
CA ASP A 47 -50.28 -15.69 -47.35
C ASP A 47 -49.06 -15.51 -48.29
N SER A 48 -49.12 -14.60 -49.28
CA SER A 48 -48.04 -14.39 -50.27
C SER A 48 -47.52 -12.95 -50.40
N LEU A 49 -48.30 -11.94 -50.00
CA LEU A 49 -47.96 -10.52 -50.09
C LEU A 49 -47.50 -9.97 -48.71
N PHE A 50 -46.33 -9.34 -48.66
CA PHE A 50 -45.70 -8.95 -47.39
C PHE A 50 -45.21 -7.49 -47.36
N GLU A 51 -44.37 -7.09 -48.31
CA GLU A 51 -43.94 -5.69 -48.46
C GLU A 51 -45.12 -4.82 -48.96
N SER A 52 -45.17 -3.54 -48.58
CA SER A 52 -46.18 -2.59 -49.10
C SER A 52 -45.64 -1.19 -49.34
N SER A 53 -46.25 -0.49 -50.30
CA SER A 53 -46.00 0.92 -50.61
C SER A 53 -47.29 1.65 -50.96
N LEU A 54 -47.32 2.96 -50.77
CA LEU A 54 -48.34 3.87 -51.27
C LEU A 54 -47.68 5.16 -51.79
N VAL A 55 -48.41 5.96 -52.54
CA VAL A 55 -47.95 7.30 -52.97
C VAL A 55 -48.83 8.37 -52.32
N TYR A 56 -48.20 9.42 -51.79
CA TYR A 56 -48.84 10.61 -51.24
C TYR A 56 -47.99 11.83 -51.63
N GLU A 57 -48.60 12.85 -52.24
CA GLU A 57 -47.94 14.07 -52.75
C GLU A 57 -46.64 13.78 -53.56
N ASP A 58 -46.75 12.88 -54.56
CA ASP A 58 -45.65 12.38 -55.42
C ASP A 58 -44.50 11.64 -54.69
N VAL A 59 -44.57 11.46 -53.36
CA VAL A 59 -43.61 10.70 -52.55
C VAL A 59 -44.13 9.29 -52.29
N THR A 60 -43.26 8.28 -52.44
CA THR A 60 -43.58 6.87 -52.13
C THR A 60 -43.23 6.54 -50.68
N TYR A 61 -44.23 6.13 -49.91
CA TYR A 61 -44.10 5.71 -48.51
C TYR A 61 -44.28 4.19 -48.41
N TYR A 62 -43.45 3.52 -47.62
CA TYR A 62 -43.51 2.06 -47.43
C TYR A 62 -44.15 1.70 -46.08
N GLY A 63 -44.90 0.61 -46.05
CA GLY A 63 -45.75 0.22 -44.92
C GLY A 63 -45.31 -1.06 -44.23
N VAL A 64 -45.35 -1.06 -42.89
CA VAL A 64 -45.07 -2.23 -42.06
C VAL A 64 -46.36 -3.01 -41.84
N ARG A 65 -46.36 -4.31 -42.11
CA ARG A 65 -47.54 -5.18 -41.91
C ARG A 65 -47.83 -5.37 -40.42
N GLU A 66 -49.01 -4.96 -39.97
CA GLU A 66 -49.48 -5.05 -38.57
C GLU A 66 -50.35 -6.29 -38.34
N THR A 67 -51.19 -6.62 -39.34
CA THR A 67 -52.13 -7.76 -39.30
C THR A 67 -52.12 -8.53 -40.61
N MET A 68 -53.00 -9.52 -40.75
CA MET A 68 -53.18 -10.24 -42.02
C MET A 68 -53.65 -9.33 -43.17
N ASP A 69 -54.24 -8.18 -42.87
CA ASP A 69 -54.95 -7.29 -43.80
C ASP A 69 -54.64 -5.80 -43.63
N THR A 70 -53.76 -5.39 -42.70
CA THR A 70 -53.48 -3.97 -42.37
C THR A 70 -51.97 -3.68 -42.31
N TRP A 71 -51.57 -2.53 -42.88
CA TRP A 71 -50.21 -2.00 -42.85
C TRP A 71 -50.17 -0.60 -42.24
N ARG A 72 -49.14 -0.30 -41.45
CA ARG A 72 -48.84 1.02 -40.86
C ARG A 72 -47.80 1.75 -41.69
N PHE A 73 -48.13 2.97 -42.11
CA PHE A 73 -47.27 3.90 -42.84
C PHE A 73 -46.94 5.10 -41.94
N MET A 74 -45.74 5.66 -42.09
CA MET A 74 -45.35 6.95 -41.55
C MET A 74 -45.23 7.92 -42.72
N ILE A 75 -46.02 9.00 -42.72
CA ILE A 75 -46.04 10.00 -43.79
C ILE A 75 -45.54 11.33 -43.22
N ASP A 76 -44.61 12.00 -43.91
CA ASP A 76 -44.03 13.28 -43.46
C ASP A 76 -44.98 14.45 -43.77
N ALA A 77 -46.10 14.48 -43.05
CA ALA A 77 -47.09 15.54 -43.10
C ALA A 77 -47.78 15.67 -41.72
N PRO A 78 -48.06 16.89 -41.23
CA PRO A 78 -48.67 17.13 -39.91
C PRO A 78 -50.11 16.61 -39.76
N SER A 79 -50.72 16.17 -40.86
CA SER A 79 -51.99 15.48 -40.99
C SER A 79 -52.06 14.88 -42.39
N VAL A 80 -52.67 13.71 -42.60
CA VAL A 80 -52.68 13.05 -43.92
C VAL A 80 -54.07 13.12 -44.54
N ASP A 81 -54.19 13.83 -45.67
CA ASP A 81 -55.41 13.73 -46.47
C ASP A 81 -55.41 12.40 -47.24
N GLY A 82 -56.05 11.38 -46.66
CA GLY A 82 -56.18 10.05 -47.27
C GLY A 82 -56.85 10.04 -48.65
N SER A 83 -57.46 11.14 -49.11
CA SER A 83 -57.97 11.26 -50.49
C SER A 83 -56.89 11.56 -51.54
N LEU A 84 -55.65 11.84 -51.12
CA LEU A 84 -54.47 11.98 -51.99
C LEU A 84 -53.75 10.64 -52.25
N ILE A 85 -54.28 9.53 -51.71
CA ILE A 85 -53.72 8.18 -51.85
C ILE A 85 -54.64 7.38 -52.77
N ASP A 86 -54.30 7.30 -54.06
CA ASP A 86 -55.09 6.58 -55.08
C ASP A 86 -54.85 5.06 -55.08
N THR A 87 -53.66 4.61 -54.69
CA THR A 87 -53.23 3.20 -54.76
C THR A 87 -52.31 2.81 -53.61
N VAL A 88 -52.50 1.57 -53.14
CA VAL A 88 -51.54 0.84 -52.31
C VAL A 88 -51.00 -0.31 -53.16
N THR A 89 -49.69 -0.49 -53.23
CA THR A 89 -49.05 -1.64 -53.90
C THR A 89 -48.45 -2.57 -52.86
N LEU A 90 -48.86 -3.84 -52.89
CA LEU A 90 -48.25 -4.91 -52.10
C LEU A 90 -47.32 -5.73 -52.99
N TYR A 91 -46.35 -6.43 -52.40
CA TYR A 91 -45.37 -7.22 -53.17
C TYR A 91 -45.21 -8.63 -52.58
N ASP A 92 -44.98 -9.61 -53.46
CA ASP A 92 -44.64 -10.99 -53.10
C ASP A 92 -43.14 -11.18 -52.79
N GLU A 93 -42.74 -12.40 -52.38
CA GLU A 93 -41.33 -12.77 -52.13
C GLU A 93 -40.41 -12.53 -53.34
N GLY A 94 -40.97 -12.51 -54.56
CA GLY A 94 -40.26 -12.19 -55.81
C GLY A 94 -40.25 -10.69 -56.17
N ARG A 95 -40.84 -9.83 -55.34
CA ARG A 95 -41.10 -8.40 -55.55
C ARG A 95 -41.96 -8.08 -56.77
N VAL A 96 -42.88 -8.97 -57.16
CA VAL A 96 -43.90 -8.63 -58.16
C VAL A 96 -44.92 -7.67 -57.52
N PRO A 97 -45.22 -6.50 -58.13
CA PRO A 97 -46.16 -5.53 -57.57
C PRO A 97 -47.62 -5.87 -57.89
N TYR A 98 -48.47 -5.82 -56.86
CA TYR A 98 -49.93 -5.97 -56.93
C TYR A 98 -50.57 -4.70 -56.37
N SER A 99 -51.21 -3.90 -57.24
CA SER A 99 -51.78 -2.60 -56.85
C SER A 99 -53.29 -2.69 -56.58
N PHE A 100 -53.69 -2.18 -55.41
CA PHE A 100 -55.04 -2.17 -54.88
C PHE A 100 -55.58 -0.73 -54.84
N THR A 101 -56.81 -0.55 -55.32
CA THR A 101 -57.59 0.71 -55.25
C THR A 101 -58.77 0.60 -54.29
N ALA A 102 -58.79 -0.44 -53.45
CA ALA A 102 -59.84 -0.74 -52.49
C ALA A 102 -59.19 -1.03 -51.14
N PHE A 103 -59.19 -0.01 -50.29
CA PHE A 103 -58.59 -0.04 -48.96
C PHE A 103 -59.26 1.01 -48.05
N THR A 104 -59.10 0.87 -46.74
CA THR A 104 -59.61 1.80 -45.73
C THR A 104 -58.46 2.44 -44.96
N ILE A 105 -58.50 3.76 -44.79
CA ILE A 105 -57.48 4.55 -44.08
C ILE A 105 -57.98 4.91 -42.68
N THR A 106 -57.12 4.80 -41.66
CA THR A 106 -57.36 5.26 -40.28
C THR A 106 -56.11 5.95 -39.72
N GLU A 107 -56.26 7.17 -39.19
CA GLU A 107 -55.16 7.89 -38.51
C GLU A 107 -54.86 7.30 -37.12
N GLY A 108 -53.58 7.23 -36.77
CA GLY A 108 -53.12 6.80 -35.44
C GLY A 108 -53.16 7.95 -34.43
N ALA A 109 -53.78 7.74 -33.27
CA ALA A 109 -53.81 8.73 -32.20
C ALA A 109 -52.42 8.91 -31.56
N ALA A 110 -52.00 10.17 -31.38
CA ALA A 110 -50.79 10.50 -30.64
C ALA A 110 -50.93 10.16 -29.15
N ILE A 111 -49.87 9.61 -28.55
CA ILE A 111 -49.80 9.25 -27.13
C ILE A 111 -48.96 10.30 -26.41
N GLU A 112 -49.56 11.02 -25.46
CA GLU A 112 -48.80 11.89 -24.54
C GLU A 112 -48.11 11.04 -23.46
N PRO A 113 -46.89 11.41 -23.00
CA PRO A 113 -46.16 10.66 -21.99
C PRO A 113 -46.83 10.76 -20.62
N VAL A 114 -46.94 9.62 -19.92
CA VAL A 114 -47.41 9.57 -18.54
C VAL A 114 -46.36 10.19 -17.62
N VAL A 115 -46.79 11.12 -16.76
CA VAL A 115 -45.97 11.69 -15.69
C VAL A 115 -46.23 10.90 -14.41
N GLU A 116 -45.19 10.32 -13.81
CA GLU A 116 -45.26 9.77 -12.45
C GLU A 116 -45.17 10.92 -11.42
N GLU A 117 -46.03 10.92 -10.41
CA GLU A 117 -46.01 11.93 -9.34
C GLU A 117 -44.89 11.64 -8.34
N VAL A 118 -43.93 12.56 -8.23
CA VAL A 118 -42.88 12.52 -7.20
C VAL A 118 -43.44 13.06 -5.88
N LEU A 119 -43.62 12.18 -4.89
CA LEU A 119 -43.97 12.56 -3.52
C LEU A 119 -42.71 12.96 -2.72
N THR A 120 -42.50 14.25 -2.52
CA THR A 120 -41.48 14.78 -1.59
C THR A 120 -42.12 15.14 -0.24
N GLU A 121 -41.76 14.45 0.84
CA GLU A 121 -42.07 14.91 2.20
C GLU A 121 -40.87 15.60 2.85
N THR A 122 -41.07 16.84 3.28
CA THR A 122 -40.09 17.64 4.05
C THR A 122 -40.46 17.63 5.54
N PRO A 123 -39.51 17.42 6.47
CA PRO A 123 -39.77 17.58 7.90
C PRO A 123 -39.90 19.07 8.29
N PRO A 124 -40.74 19.42 9.28
CA PRO A 124 -40.91 20.80 9.77
C PRO A 124 -39.86 21.20 10.83
N VAL A 125 -39.79 22.51 11.11
CA VAL A 125 -38.92 23.14 12.13
C VAL A 125 -39.73 24.12 12.97
N GLU A 126 -39.63 24.02 14.30
CA GLU A 126 -39.92 25.05 15.32
C GLU A 126 -38.83 24.89 16.41
N GLU A 127 -37.99 25.87 16.75
CA GLU A 127 -38.18 27.19 17.38
C GLU A 127 -38.19 27.19 18.94
N THR A 128 -37.01 27.54 19.49
CA THR A 128 -36.72 28.46 20.63
C THR A 128 -37.61 28.53 21.89
N GLU A 129 -36.97 28.54 23.07
CA GLU A 129 -37.16 29.65 24.05
C GLU A 129 -35.96 29.80 25.03
N SER A 130 -36.10 30.54 26.14
CA SER A 130 -35.02 31.04 27.04
C SER A 130 -35.55 31.42 28.44
N ALA A 131 -34.77 31.76 29.49
CA ALA A 131 -33.34 32.09 29.59
C ALA A 131 -32.59 31.23 30.65
N GLU A 132 -31.95 31.67 31.76
CA GLU A 132 -31.82 32.95 32.50
C GLU A 132 -30.42 33.05 33.19
N LEU A 133 -30.12 34.14 33.92
CA LEU A 133 -28.74 34.57 34.28
C LEU A 133 -28.59 34.90 35.78
N ILE A 134 -27.65 34.23 36.50
CA ILE A 134 -27.19 34.61 37.86
C ILE A 134 -25.70 34.27 38.11
N VAL A 135 -24.87 35.32 38.21
CA VAL A 135 -23.74 35.61 39.15
C VAL A 135 -22.54 34.64 39.35
N GLU A 136 -21.40 35.28 39.64
CA GLU A 136 -20.06 34.79 40.00
C GLU A 136 -19.99 33.87 41.24
N GLU A 137 -18.96 33.02 41.34
CA GLU A 137 -17.84 33.23 42.30
C GLU A 137 -16.61 32.40 41.87
N VAL A 138 -15.39 32.79 42.30
CA VAL A 138 -14.14 32.06 42.06
C VAL A 138 -13.38 31.90 43.39
N VAL A 139 -13.10 30.66 43.79
CA VAL A 139 -12.29 30.32 44.97
C VAL A 139 -11.41 29.11 44.66
N GLU A 140 -10.10 29.25 44.88
CA GLU A 140 -9.16 28.13 44.96
C GLU A 140 -9.15 27.56 46.39
N GLU A 141 -9.13 26.23 46.55
CA GLU A 141 -8.34 25.56 47.60
C GLU A 141 -8.36 24.02 47.44
N ALA A 142 -7.18 23.38 47.50
CA ALA A 142 -6.96 22.08 48.16
C ALA A 142 -5.46 21.74 48.22
N LEU A 143 -5.02 21.25 49.39
CA LEU A 143 -3.63 20.84 49.70
C LEU A 143 -3.32 19.40 49.23
N PRO A 144 -2.04 18.99 49.32
CA PRO A 144 -1.74 17.85 50.19
C PRO A 144 -0.71 18.17 51.31
N GLU A 145 -0.67 17.35 52.35
CA GLU A 145 0.28 17.41 53.48
C GLU A 145 1.15 16.13 53.60
N GLU A 146 2.12 16.16 54.53
CA GLU A 146 3.03 15.08 54.98
C GLU A 146 4.13 14.63 53.99
N SER A 147 5.38 14.32 54.37
CA SER A 147 6.23 14.57 55.58
C SER A 147 7.72 14.24 55.20
N VAL A 148 8.79 14.27 56.01
CA VAL A 148 9.05 14.42 57.47
C VAL A 148 10.52 14.88 57.74
N VAL A 149 10.79 15.50 58.91
CA VAL A 149 12.08 15.86 59.59
C VAL A 149 13.38 16.23 58.83
N GLU A 150 13.97 17.36 59.22
CA GLU A 150 15.44 17.64 59.18
C GLU A 150 16.14 17.23 60.49
N ALA A 151 17.48 17.09 60.45
CA ALA A 151 18.37 17.18 61.61
C ALA A 151 19.70 17.87 61.25
N THR A 152 20.19 18.75 62.15
CA THR A 152 21.45 19.51 62.03
C THR A 152 22.63 18.75 62.70
N VAL A 153 23.93 19.09 62.56
CA VAL A 153 24.64 20.28 63.09
C VAL A 153 26.10 20.38 62.58
N ALA A 154 26.51 21.60 62.20
CA ALA A 154 27.83 22.28 62.23
C ALA A 154 29.18 21.60 61.83
N GLU A 155 29.93 22.35 60.99
CA GLU A 155 31.39 22.54 61.12
C GLU A 155 31.69 23.75 62.04
N GLU A 156 32.92 23.88 62.57
CA GLU A 156 33.67 25.16 62.69
C GLU A 156 35.18 24.87 62.90
N SER A 157 36.06 25.88 62.78
CA SER A 157 37.53 25.68 62.69
C SER A 157 38.40 26.77 63.33
N SER A 158 39.70 26.48 63.47
CA SER A 158 40.86 27.39 63.67
C SER A 158 41.17 28.03 65.06
N VAL A 159 42.22 27.51 65.73
CA VAL A 159 43.57 28.15 65.94
C VAL A 159 43.57 29.65 66.36
N GLU A 160 44.14 30.13 67.49
CA GLU A 160 45.58 30.15 67.89
C GLU A 160 45.87 30.76 69.32
N GLU A 161 47.16 30.72 69.72
CA GLU A 161 47.94 31.61 70.62
C GLU A 161 47.72 31.76 72.17
N ALA A 162 48.81 31.40 72.89
CA ALA A 162 49.48 32.05 74.03
C ALA A 162 48.77 32.46 75.36
N GLY A 163 49.33 31.96 76.48
CA GLY A 163 49.19 32.50 77.84
C GLY A 163 50.17 31.83 78.82
N VAL A 164 50.82 32.59 79.72
CA VAL A 164 51.95 32.14 80.58
C VAL A 164 51.72 32.48 82.05
N GLU A 165 51.91 31.53 82.98
CA GLU A 165 52.73 31.71 84.21
C GLU A 165 52.96 30.39 85.01
N GLU A 166 53.94 30.45 85.91
CA GLU A 166 54.50 29.40 86.80
C GLU A 166 53.70 29.25 88.14
N PRO A 167 54.01 28.34 89.13
CA PRO A 167 55.29 27.64 89.37
C PRO A 167 55.31 26.17 89.88
N VAL A 168 56.43 25.51 89.59
CA VAL A 168 57.28 24.63 90.45
C VAL A 168 56.64 23.74 91.53
N VAL A 169 56.80 22.42 91.37
CA VAL A 169 57.10 21.47 92.47
C VAL A 169 58.12 20.44 91.97
N ASP A 170 59.28 20.32 92.63
CA ASP A 170 60.26 19.25 92.39
C ASP A 170 59.78 17.92 93.03
N VAL A 171 59.84 16.82 92.27
CA VAL A 171 59.74 15.44 92.80
C VAL A 171 60.77 14.55 92.09
N GLU A 172 61.33 13.60 92.82
CA GLU A 172 62.52 12.83 92.44
C GLU A 172 62.33 11.92 91.22
N VAL A 173 63.29 11.95 90.28
CA VAL A 173 63.35 10.98 89.18
C VAL A 173 63.92 9.66 89.71
N MET A 174 63.03 8.77 90.17
CA MET A 174 63.36 7.35 90.24
C MET A 174 63.34 6.76 88.82
N THR A 175 64.49 6.28 88.36
CA THR A 175 64.57 5.45 87.15
C THR A 175 64.11 4.03 87.48
N GLU A 176 62.80 3.79 87.44
CA GLU A 176 62.30 2.41 87.34
C GLU A 176 62.62 1.87 85.94
N GLU A 177 63.38 0.79 85.89
CA GLU A 177 63.59 0.00 84.67
C GLU A 177 62.27 -0.68 84.34
N ILE A 178 61.49 -0.08 83.44
CA ILE A 178 60.19 -0.61 83.02
C ILE A 178 60.45 -1.97 82.37
N ALA A 179 60.11 -3.06 83.07
CA ALA A 179 60.17 -4.40 82.51
C ALA A 179 59.24 -4.44 81.30
N ALA A 180 59.82 -4.53 80.10
CA ALA A 180 59.07 -4.49 78.86
C ALA A 180 58.06 -5.63 78.84
N THR A 181 56.77 -5.29 78.86
CA THR A 181 55.68 -6.26 78.74
C THR A 181 55.77 -6.89 77.36
N SER A 182 56.34 -8.10 77.29
CA SER A 182 56.52 -8.85 76.05
C SER A 182 55.16 -9.26 75.50
N VAL A 183 54.57 -8.40 74.65
CA VAL A 183 53.30 -8.68 73.98
C VAL A 183 53.53 -9.79 72.96
N THR A 184 52.78 -10.87 73.07
CA THR A 184 52.84 -11.98 72.09
C THR A 184 52.31 -11.49 70.74
N PRO A 185 53.01 -11.76 69.62
CA PRO A 185 52.50 -11.42 68.31
C PRO A 185 51.26 -12.25 67.97
N SER A 186 50.36 -11.69 67.18
CA SER A 186 49.25 -12.43 66.56
C SER A 186 48.92 -11.83 65.19
N VAL A 187 48.38 -12.65 64.30
CA VAL A 187 48.04 -12.27 62.93
C VAL A 187 46.59 -12.63 62.64
N THR A 188 45.91 -11.80 61.87
CA THR A 188 44.65 -12.14 61.19
C THR A 188 44.80 -11.86 59.70
N ILE A 189 44.25 -12.74 58.86
CA ILE A 189 44.30 -12.63 57.41
C ILE A 189 42.92 -12.57 56.78
N GLU A 190 42.84 -11.93 55.62
CA GLU A 190 41.63 -11.76 54.83
C GLU A 190 42.01 -11.68 53.34
N LYS A 191 41.21 -12.29 52.47
CA LYS A 191 41.41 -12.25 51.01
C LYS A 191 40.18 -11.63 50.35
N LEU A 192 40.41 -10.60 49.55
CA LEU A 192 39.38 -9.89 48.81
C LEU A 192 39.58 -10.09 47.31
N ALA A 193 38.47 -10.20 46.59
CA ALA A 193 38.38 -10.13 45.15
C ALA A 193 37.76 -8.78 44.78
N LEU A 194 38.45 -8.01 43.92
CA LEU A 194 38.10 -6.63 43.63
C LEU A 194 37.93 -6.40 42.13
N GLY A 195 36.87 -5.70 41.77
CA GLY A 195 36.68 -5.07 40.46
C GLY A 195 36.97 -3.57 40.53
N ALA A 196 36.52 -2.81 39.51
CA ALA A 196 36.75 -1.37 39.42
C ALA A 196 36.14 -0.57 40.59
N ASP A 197 34.94 -0.96 41.06
CA ASP A 197 34.15 -0.20 42.04
C ASP A 197 34.24 -0.74 43.49
N GLY A 198 34.93 -1.86 43.73
CA GLY A 198 35.06 -2.46 45.06
C GLY A 198 35.12 -3.99 45.07
N GLU A 199 34.69 -4.59 46.18
CA GLU A 199 34.60 -6.05 46.34
C GLU A 199 33.52 -6.65 45.45
N ILE A 200 33.86 -7.78 44.81
CA ILE A 200 32.97 -8.49 43.87
C ILE A 200 32.93 -9.99 44.15
N THR A 201 31.75 -10.58 43.96
CA THR A 201 31.54 -12.04 43.93
C THR A 201 31.42 -12.59 42.50
N GLU A 202 31.28 -11.71 41.51
CA GLU A 202 31.03 -12.04 40.11
C GLU A 202 31.87 -11.13 39.20
N VAL A 203 32.37 -11.64 38.07
CA VAL A 203 33.19 -10.89 37.10
C VAL A 203 32.90 -11.35 35.67
N LEU A 204 32.91 -10.43 34.70
CA LEU A 204 32.76 -10.79 33.29
C LEU A 204 34.06 -11.35 32.70
N ALA A 205 33.93 -12.27 31.75
CA ALA A 205 35.06 -12.75 30.95
C ALA A 205 35.70 -11.58 30.15
N GLY A 206 37.02 -11.50 30.16
CA GLY A 206 37.79 -10.40 29.56
C GLY A 206 38.07 -9.21 30.48
N ASP A 207 37.45 -9.13 31.66
CA ASP A 207 37.72 -8.08 32.65
C ASP A 207 38.96 -8.37 33.52
N LEU A 208 39.36 -7.34 34.28
CA LEU A 208 40.44 -7.38 35.25
C LEU A 208 39.90 -7.76 36.63
N LEU A 209 40.43 -8.83 37.22
CA LEU A 209 40.16 -9.25 38.59
C LEU A 209 41.40 -9.01 39.47
N THR A 210 41.32 -8.04 40.37
CA THR A 210 42.41 -7.75 41.33
C THR A 210 42.21 -8.56 42.60
N TYR A 211 43.20 -9.36 42.98
CA TYR A 211 43.22 -10.00 44.29
C TYR A 211 43.96 -9.13 45.31
N ARG A 212 43.38 -8.98 46.50
CA ARG A 212 44.02 -8.27 47.63
C ARG A 212 44.12 -9.20 48.85
N LEU A 213 45.35 -9.43 49.30
CA LEU A 213 45.69 -10.21 50.47
C LEU A 213 45.98 -9.23 51.61
N VAL A 214 45.14 -9.23 52.64
CA VAL A 214 45.27 -8.35 53.80
C VAL A 214 45.85 -9.15 54.97
N ILE A 215 46.95 -8.66 55.55
CA ILE A 215 47.67 -9.31 56.64
C ILE A 215 47.82 -8.29 57.77
N ASN A 216 47.06 -8.45 58.86
CA ASN A 216 47.10 -7.55 60.00
C ASN A 216 47.86 -8.20 61.17
N VAL A 217 48.99 -7.59 61.55
CA VAL A 217 49.87 -8.05 62.62
C VAL A 217 49.67 -7.19 63.86
N THR A 218 49.45 -7.80 65.02
CA THR A 218 49.29 -7.08 66.30
C THR A 218 50.23 -7.63 67.38
N GLY A 219 50.50 -6.79 68.39
CA GLY A 219 51.37 -7.13 69.53
C GLY A 219 52.84 -6.84 69.29
N ALA A 220 53.50 -7.59 68.39
CA ALA A 220 54.92 -7.46 68.07
C ALA A 220 55.21 -7.81 66.60
N PRO A 221 56.31 -7.31 65.99
CA PRO A 221 56.76 -7.75 64.68
C PRO A 221 57.13 -9.23 64.66
N ILE A 222 57.07 -9.86 63.49
CA ILE A 222 57.33 -11.30 63.33
C ILE A 222 58.50 -11.52 62.38
N GLU A 223 59.49 -12.30 62.80
CA GLU A 223 60.66 -12.68 61.99
C GLU A 223 60.37 -13.91 61.11
N ASN A 224 61.01 -13.98 59.93
CA ASN A 224 60.92 -15.10 58.98
C ASN A 224 59.47 -15.52 58.64
N PHE A 225 58.66 -14.54 58.27
CA PHE A 225 57.27 -14.70 57.87
C PHE A 225 57.19 -15.01 56.36
N SER A 226 56.36 -15.97 55.96
CA SER A 226 56.16 -16.37 54.57
C SER A 226 54.69 -16.26 54.16
N VAL A 227 54.46 -15.86 52.91
CA VAL A 227 53.14 -15.81 52.27
C VAL A 227 53.20 -16.61 50.98
N SER A 228 52.27 -17.54 50.79
CA SER A 228 52.14 -18.32 49.54
C SER A 228 50.74 -18.17 48.97
N ASP A 229 50.65 -17.87 47.67
CA ASP A 229 49.40 -17.76 46.92
C ASP A 229 49.51 -18.62 45.66
N THR A 230 48.44 -19.31 45.27
CA THR A 230 48.42 -20.12 44.05
C THR A 230 47.22 -19.75 43.21
N VAL A 231 47.45 -18.88 42.23
CA VAL A 231 46.44 -18.41 41.31
C VAL A 231 45.91 -19.61 40.49
N PRO A 232 44.58 -19.78 40.37
CA PRO A 232 43.99 -20.86 39.57
C PRO A 232 44.51 -20.90 38.13
N GLU A 233 44.69 -22.10 37.57
CA GLU A 233 45.14 -22.29 36.17
C GLU A 233 44.20 -21.64 35.14
N ALA A 234 42.97 -21.32 35.53
CA ALA A 234 41.98 -20.61 34.73
C ALA A 234 42.23 -19.09 34.62
N LEU A 235 43.13 -18.50 35.42
CA LEU A 235 43.40 -17.06 35.43
C LEU A 235 44.84 -16.75 35.00
N THR A 236 45.02 -15.70 34.20
CA THR A 236 46.35 -15.25 33.77
C THR A 236 46.81 -14.07 34.60
N VAL A 237 47.85 -14.22 35.42
CA VAL A 237 48.38 -13.09 36.20
C VAL A 237 48.97 -12.03 35.27
N VAL A 238 48.60 -10.77 35.48
CA VAL A 238 49.15 -9.63 34.74
C VAL A 238 50.60 -9.43 35.17
N THR A 239 51.51 -9.42 34.21
CA THR A 239 52.96 -9.25 34.46
C THR A 239 53.23 -7.91 35.15
N ASP A 240 54.08 -7.94 36.16
CA ASP A 240 54.53 -6.77 36.94
C ASP A 240 53.40 -6.00 37.69
N SER A 241 52.23 -6.62 37.90
CA SER A 241 51.11 -6.06 38.69
C SER A 241 51.22 -6.25 40.22
N VAL A 242 52.23 -6.97 40.71
CA VAL A 242 52.36 -7.31 42.14
C VAL A 242 52.87 -6.10 42.94
N GLU A 243 52.00 -5.52 43.77
CA GLU A 243 52.30 -4.43 44.70
C GLU A 243 52.27 -4.92 46.15
N VAL A 244 53.16 -4.38 47.00
CA VAL A 244 53.21 -4.67 48.44
C VAL A 244 53.27 -3.38 49.24
N ILE A 245 52.25 -3.14 50.07
CA ILE A 245 52.02 -1.89 50.80
C ILE A 245 52.14 -2.17 52.30
N GLY A 246 53.12 -1.56 52.96
CA GLY A 246 53.29 -1.64 54.42
C GLY A 246 52.38 -0.65 55.19
N PRO A 247 52.31 -0.78 56.53
CA PRO A 247 51.34 -0.06 57.37
C PRO A 247 51.50 1.47 57.43
N GLU A 248 52.63 2.03 56.98
CA GLU A 248 52.85 3.48 56.83
C GLU A 248 52.73 3.96 55.36
N GLY A 249 52.19 3.13 54.45
CA GLY A 249 52.12 3.43 53.01
C GLY A 249 53.47 3.37 52.29
N VAL A 250 54.46 2.71 52.90
CA VAL A 250 55.80 2.50 52.35
C VAL A 250 55.90 1.08 51.78
N GLU A 251 56.58 0.90 50.64
CA GLU A 251 56.87 -0.39 49.97
C GLU A 251 57.75 -1.36 50.81
N THR A 252 58.03 -1.03 52.07
CA THR A 252 58.81 -1.86 53.00
C THR A 252 57.87 -2.43 54.06
N PRO A 253 57.88 -3.76 54.33
CA PRO A 253 59.01 -4.67 54.14
C PRO A 253 59.16 -5.22 52.71
N VAL A 254 60.37 -5.09 52.14
CA VAL A 254 60.68 -5.64 50.81
C VAL A 254 60.69 -7.18 50.89
N PRO A 255 59.76 -7.89 50.22
CA PRO A 255 59.79 -9.35 50.20
C PRO A 255 60.92 -9.84 49.31
N THR A 256 61.48 -11.00 49.63
CA THR A 256 62.16 -11.81 48.61
C THR A 256 61.12 -12.71 47.95
N VAL A 257 60.83 -12.45 46.67
CA VAL A 257 60.02 -13.32 45.82
C VAL A 257 60.83 -14.59 45.53
N VAL A 258 60.30 -15.74 45.92
CA VAL A 258 60.91 -17.06 45.77
C VAL A 258 60.39 -17.78 44.52
N SER A 259 59.15 -17.50 44.11
CA SER A 259 58.53 -18.00 42.87
C SER A 259 57.37 -17.12 42.40
N GLY A 260 56.98 -17.29 41.12
CA GLY A 260 55.74 -16.77 40.52
C GLY A 260 55.93 -16.25 39.09
N PRO A 261 54.85 -16.04 38.32
CA PRO A 261 53.53 -16.69 38.44
C PRO A 261 53.56 -18.16 37.95
N PRO A 262 52.48 -18.97 38.11
CA PRO A 262 51.20 -18.68 38.79
C PRO A 262 51.23 -18.92 40.30
N ALA A 263 52.24 -19.63 40.82
CA ALA A 263 52.40 -19.89 42.26
C ALA A 263 53.40 -18.89 42.87
N PHE A 264 52.87 -17.93 43.62
CA PHE A 264 53.67 -16.94 44.34
C PHE A 264 54.12 -17.44 45.71
N ASN A 265 55.34 -17.09 46.07
CA ASN A 265 55.88 -17.31 47.40
C ASN A 265 56.76 -16.11 47.79
N TRP A 266 56.34 -15.36 48.79
CA TRP A 266 57.04 -14.20 49.32
C TRP A 266 57.59 -14.52 50.71
N THR A 267 58.84 -14.11 50.96
CA THR A 267 59.47 -14.24 52.28
C THR A 267 59.88 -12.87 52.82
N PHE A 268 59.46 -12.59 54.05
CA PHE A 268 59.67 -11.34 54.77
C PHE A 268 60.61 -11.59 55.94
N PRO A 269 61.83 -10.99 55.96
CA PRO A 269 62.76 -11.14 57.08
C PRO A 269 62.16 -10.67 58.41
N VAL A 270 61.39 -9.57 58.36
CA VAL A 270 60.50 -9.11 59.43
C VAL A 270 59.23 -8.53 58.78
N ILE A 271 58.05 -8.90 59.27
CA ILE A 271 56.80 -8.19 58.98
C ILE A 271 56.44 -7.28 60.19
N PRO A 272 56.15 -5.98 59.99
CA PRO A 272 55.90 -5.03 61.07
C PRO A 272 54.50 -5.21 61.70
N VAL A 273 54.27 -4.55 62.84
CA VAL A 273 52.93 -4.40 63.42
C VAL A 273 52.09 -3.44 62.57
N GLY A 274 50.82 -3.77 62.38
CA GLY A 274 49.86 -3.07 61.52
C GLY A 274 49.46 -3.91 60.31
N THR A 275 48.71 -3.30 59.39
CA THR A 275 48.27 -3.94 58.15
C THR A 275 49.36 -3.88 57.08
N THR A 276 49.76 -5.04 56.57
CA THR A 276 50.49 -5.17 55.30
C THR A 276 49.51 -5.72 54.25
N VAL A 277 49.55 -5.16 53.04
CA VAL A 277 48.70 -5.58 51.92
C VAL A 277 49.61 -6.06 50.78
N ILE A 278 49.25 -7.19 50.16
CA ILE A 278 49.77 -7.61 48.85
C ILE A 278 48.59 -7.55 47.88
N GLN A 279 48.73 -6.90 46.73
CA GLN A 279 47.72 -6.93 45.67
C GLN A 279 48.34 -7.24 44.32
N PHE A 280 47.59 -7.91 43.45
CA PHE A 280 48.00 -8.23 42.09
C PHE A 280 46.80 -8.44 41.19
N ASP A 281 46.98 -8.17 39.89
CA ASP A 281 45.90 -8.24 38.91
C ASP A 281 45.94 -9.57 38.15
N THR A 282 44.77 -10.09 37.84
CA THR A 282 44.57 -11.25 36.97
C THR A 282 43.64 -10.90 35.83
N PHE A 283 43.99 -11.35 34.63
CA PHE A 283 43.12 -11.30 33.46
C PHE A 283 42.25 -12.55 33.43
N VAL A 284 40.95 -12.33 33.32
CA VAL A 284 39.93 -13.38 33.23
C VAL A 284 39.77 -13.75 31.73
N PRO A 285 40.05 -14.99 31.31
CA PRO A 285 39.99 -15.35 29.89
C PRO A 285 38.55 -15.48 29.38
N ASP A 286 38.38 -15.42 28.05
CA ASP A 286 37.10 -15.68 27.39
C ASP A 286 36.56 -17.08 27.74
N LEU A 287 35.36 -17.13 28.34
CA LEU A 287 34.65 -18.38 28.68
C LEU A 287 33.44 -18.60 27.79
N LYS A 288 32.97 -19.86 27.74
CA LYS A 288 31.73 -20.29 27.07
C LYS A 288 30.76 -21.04 28.00
N MET A 289 30.92 -20.80 29.30
CA MET A 289 30.03 -21.20 30.40
C MET A 289 30.54 -20.54 31.69
N GLU A 290 29.65 -20.36 32.65
CA GLU A 290 29.98 -19.89 34.00
C GLU A 290 31.01 -20.80 34.70
N MET A 291 31.94 -20.22 35.47
CA MET A 291 32.82 -21.01 36.35
C MET A 291 33.23 -20.27 37.63
N ASP A 292 33.29 -21.00 38.75
CA ASP A 292 33.88 -20.51 39.99
C ASP A 292 35.42 -20.60 39.98
N VAL A 293 36.09 -19.48 40.30
CA VAL A 293 37.54 -19.42 40.52
C VAL A 293 37.85 -19.11 41.99
N THR A 294 38.10 -20.17 42.78
CA THR A 294 38.60 -20.05 44.16
C THR A 294 40.11 -19.84 44.17
N ASN A 295 40.57 -18.66 44.61
CA ASN A 295 41.99 -18.39 44.82
C ASN A 295 42.32 -18.37 46.32
N THR A 296 43.30 -19.18 46.76
CA THR A 296 43.69 -19.31 48.18
C THR A 296 45.09 -18.73 48.44
N PHE A 297 45.23 -17.96 49.52
CA PHE A 297 46.54 -17.64 50.09
C PHE A 297 46.70 -18.23 51.48
N CYS A 298 47.94 -18.53 51.86
CA CYS A 298 48.30 -19.03 53.18
C CYS A 298 49.52 -18.29 53.73
N ILE A 299 49.62 -18.24 55.05
CA ILE A 299 50.76 -17.70 55.79
C ILE A 299 51.50 -18.79 56.56
N GLY A 300 52.76 -18.54 56.89
CA GLY A 300 53.56 -19.41 57.75
C GLY A 300 54.74 -18.68 58.40
N VAL A 301 55.29 -19.27 59.45
CA VAL A 301 56.44 -18.73 60.21
C VAL A 301 57.41 -19.87 60.50
N GLU A 302 58.69 -19.70 60.15
CA GLU A 302 59.70 -20.78 60.18
C GLU A 302 59.83 -21.48 61.55
N ASN A 303 59.63 -20.74 62.65
CA ASN A 303 59.74 -21.26 64.02
C ASN A 303 58.42 -21.82 64.60
N GLU A 304 57.36 -21.96 63.80
CA GLU A 304 56.00 -22.39 64.23
C GLU A 304 55.39 -21.55 65.39
N ALA A 305 55.93 -20.34 65.61
CA ALA A 305 55.53 -19.46 66.72
C ALA A 305 54.10 -18.89 66.57
N ILE A 306 53.57 -18.92 65.35
CA ILE A 306 52.18 -18.64 64.98
C ILE A 306 51.74 -19.81 64.09
N PRO A 307 50.52 -20.36 64.26
CA PRO A 307 50.00 -21.39 63.36
C PRO A 307 49.98 -20.91 61.91
N ASN A 308 50.19 -21.83 60.98
CA ASN A 308 49.87 -21.57 59.57
C ASN A 308 48.35 -21.37 59.45
N ASP A 309 47.95 -20.37 58.66
CA ASP A 309 46.55 -20.01 58.42
C ASP A 309 46.34 -19.74 56.92
N CYS A 310 45.12 -19.88 56.43
CA CYS A 310 44.79 -19.70 55.01
C CYS A 310 43.45 -18.96 54.85
N ALA A 311 43.40 -18.07 53.86
CA ALA A 311 42.18 -17.38 53.44
C ALA A 311 41.99 -17.53 51.92
N ASP A 312 40.80 -17.95 51.53
CA ASP A 312 40.36 -18.10 50.16
C ASP A 312 39.20 -17.15 49.82
N VAL A 313 39.11 -16.80 48.54
CA VAL A 313 37.95 -16.10 47.98
C VAL A 313 37.58 -16.75 46.66
N THR A 314 36.27 -16.94 46.44
CA THR A 314 35.71 -17.48 45.19
C THR A 314 35.01 -16.34 44.46
N VAL A 315 35.26 -16.26 43.17
CA VAL A 315 34.55 -15.35 42.24
C VAL A 315 33.93 -16.21 41.16
N THR A 316 32.67 -15.95 40.83
CA THR A 316 31.99 -16.58 39.70
C THR A 316 32.30 -15.78 38.43
N VAL A 317 32.90 -16.42 37.43
CA VAL A 317 33.16 -15.81 36.13
C VAL A 317 32.00 -16.08 35.19
N VAL A 318 31.40 -15.02 34.63
CA VAL A 318 30.28 -15.08 33.70
C VAL A 318 30.75 -14.74 32.27
N PRO A 319 30.32 -15.48 31.22
CA PRO A 319 30.65 -15.16 29.84
C PRO A 319 30.19 -13.75 29.42
N ASN A 320 31.08 -13.00 28.78
CA ASN A 320 30.80 -11.66 28.26
C ASN A 320 30.18 -11.74 26.85
N GLU A 321 29.09 -12.50 26.74
CA GLU A 321 28.39 -12.77 25.47
C GLU A 321 27.34 -11.70 25.20
N MET A 322 27.32 -11.17 23.98
CA MET A 322 26.40 -10.08 23.62
C MET A 322 24.96 -10.58 23.52
N ILE A 323 24.01 -9.87 24.16
CA ILE A 323 22.57 -10.05 23.90
C ILE A 323 22.16 -9.11 22.75
N GLY A 324 21.35 -9.60 21.81
CA GLY A 324 20.93 -8.84 20.63
C GLY A 324 19.64 -9.35 20.02
N LEU A 325 18.70 -8.44 19.76
CA LEU A 325 17.40 -8.70 19.17
C LEU A 325 17.15 -7.64 18.10
N GLU A 326 16.82 -8.07 16.88
CA GLU A 326 16.35 -7.21 15.80
C GLU A 326 14.97 -7.67 15.35
N VAL A 327 14.08 -6.71 15.07
CA VAL A 327 12.76 -6.98 14.51
C VAL A 327 12.49 -6.12 13.28
N GLY A 328 11.81 -6.70 12.30
CA GLY A 328 11.44 -6.03 11.06
C GLY A 328 9.95 -6.13 10.80
N LYS A 329 9.36 -5.05 10.31
CA LYS A 329 8.00 -4.99 9.78
C LYS A 329 8.00 -4.25 8.46
N GLU A 330 7.44 -4.85 7.42
CA GLU A 330 7.33 -4.25 6.09
C GLU A 330 5.98 -4.57 5.46
N ALA A 331 5.30 -3.55 4.92
CA ALA A 331 4.12 -3.74 4.07
C ALA A 331 4.57 -3.97 2.62
N ASN A 332 4.41 -5.21 2.12
CA ASN A 332 4.93 -5.65 0.82
C ASN A 332 4.02 -5.21 -0.35
N ILE A 333 3.68 -3.91 -0.43
CA ILE A 333 2.72 -3.36 -1.39
C ILE A 333 3.04 -1.90 -1.74
N ASP A 334 3.15 -1.59 -3.03
CA ASP A 334 3.49 -0.23 -3.50
C ASP A 334 2.36 0.79 -3.25
N GLN A 335 1.10 0.36 -3.41
CA GLN A 335 -0.10 1.17 -3.20
C GLN A 335 -1.21 0.33 -2.55
N ALA A 336 -1.61 0.69 -1.33
CA ALA A 336 -2.73 0.07 -0.62
C ALA A 336 -4.03 0.85 -0.86
N VAL A 337 -5.15 0.13 -0.79
CA VAL A 337 -6.46 0.64 -1.22
C VAL A 337 -7.59 0.13 -0.33
N VAL A 338 -8.65 0.93 -0.23
CA VAL A 338 -9.90 0.55 0.43
C VAL A 338 -10.51 -0.68 -0.25
N GLY A 339 -11.00 -1.65 0.54
CA GLY A 339 -11.44 -2.98 0.06
C GLY A 339 -10.29 -3.95 -0.26
N GLY A 340 -9.04 -3.55 -0.06
CA GLY A 340 -7.85 -4.33 -0.43
C GLY A 340 -7.21 -5.12 0.71
N MET A 341 -6.23 -5.96 0.34
CA MET A 341 -5.37 -6.68 1.29
C MET A 341 -4.00 -6.01 1.39
N ILE A 342 -3.49 -5.82 2.61
CA ILE A 342 -2.11 -5.38 2.87
C ILE A 342 -1.30 -6.57 3.42
N PRO A 343 -0.35 -7.13 2.64
CA PRO A 343 0.53 -8.20 3.11
C PRO A 343 1.68 -7.62 3.95
N TYR A 344 1.64 -7.80 5.27
CA TYR A 344 2.73 -7.44 6.17
C TYR A 344 3.68 -8.63 6.36
N THR A 345 4.98 -8.43 6.14
CA THR A 345 6.04 -9.37 6.57
C THR A 345 6.59 -8.90 7.91
N PHE A 346 6.71 -9.86 8.83
CA PHE A 346 7.27 -9.69 10.16
C PHE A 346 8.50 -10.58 10.32
N ILE A 347 9.54 -10.04 10.95
CA ILE A 347 10.85 -10.65 11.15
C ILE A 347 11.21 -10.54 12.63
N ILE A 348 11.78 -11.62 13.20
CA ILE A 348 12.46 -11.61 14.49
C ILE A 348 13.81 -12.31 14.30
N GLU A 349 14.90 -11.66 14.70
CA GLU A 349 16.28 -12.16 14.54
C GLU A 349 17.05 -12.01 15.86
N ASN A 350 17.66 -13.10 16.33
CA ASN A 350 18.61 -13.07 17.44
C ASN A 350 19.98 -12.67 16.88
N THR A 351 20.34 -11.39 17.05
CA THR A 351 21.62 -10.82 16.60
C THR A 351 22.73 -10.95 17.65
N GLY A 352 22.45 -11.58 18.80
CA GLY A 352 23.40 -11.84 19.88
C GLY A 352 24.14 -13.19 19.78
N GLU A 353 24.83 -13.52 20.87
CA GLU A 353 25.60 -14.75 21.09
C GLU A 353 24.91 -15.73 22.05
N THR A 354 23.87 -15.29 22.78
CA THR A 354 23.11 -16.09 23.76
C THR A 354 21.79 -16.60 23.19
N LEU A 355 21.26 -17.72 23.71
CA LEU A 355 19.91 -18.18 23.37
C LEU A 355 18.85 -17.17 23.83
N LEU A 356 17.84 -16.86 23.01
CA LEU A 356 16.73 -15.98 23.38
C LEU A 356 15.41 -16.73 23.52
N THR A 357 14.79 -16.64 24.70
CA THR A 357 13.38 -16.99 24.92
C THR A 357 12.53 -15.76 24.61
N ILE A 358 11.60 -15.84 23.67
CA ILE A 358 10.65 -14.74 23.41
C ILE A 358 9.57 -14.73 24.50
N THR A 359 9.31 -13.57 25.09
CA THR A 359 8.43 -13.39 26.26
C THR A 359 7.18 -12.56 25.97
N SER A 360 7.21 -11.69 24.95
CA SER A 360 6.00 -11.12 24.35
C SER A 360 6.17 -10.85 22.86
N ILE A 361 5.07 -10.94 22.11
CA ILE A 361 4.93 -10.57 20.70
C ILE A 361 3.62 -9.79 20.58
N GLU A 362 3.72 -8.50 20.28
CA GLU A 362 2.59 -7.56 20.25
C GLU A 362 2.60 -6.77 18.94
N ASP A 363 1.43 -6.53 18.35
CA ASP A 363 1.26 -5.60 17.23
C ASP A 363 0.13 -4.61 17.56
N GLU A 364 0.50 -3.35 17.77
CA GLU A 364 -0.44 -2.30 18.18
C GLU A 364 -0.77 -1.41 16.98
N PHE A 365 -2.05 -1.31 16.64
CA PHE A 365 -2.56 -0.36 15.66
C PHE A 365 -2.81 0.98 16.37
N PHE A 366 -2.03 1.99 16.00
CA PHE A 366 -2.07 3.32 16.59
C PHE A 366 -2.79 4.36 15.71
N ASP A 367 -2.99 4.06 14.42
CA ASP A 367 -3.76 4.89 13.49
C ASP A 367 -4.53 4.04 12.46
N GLY A 368 -5.64 4.58 11.97
CA GLY A 368 -6.53 3.96 11.00
C GLY A 368 -7.71 3.21 11.62
N GLY A 369 -8.90 3.41 11.03
CA GLY A 369 -10.21 2.90 11.51
C GLY A 369 -10.45 1.38 11.41
N ILE A 370 -9.45 0.54 11.66
CA ILE A 370 -9.58 -0.92 11.65
C ILE A 370 -10.34 -1.40 12.90
N SER A 371 -11.31 -2.29 12.72
CA SER A 371 -12.12 -2.80 13.85
C SER A 371 -11.28 -3.64 14.83
N ALA A 372 -11.56 -3.49 16.13
CA ALA A 372 -10.88 -4.26 17.19
C ALA A 372 -10.99 -5.79 17.02
N GLU A 373 -12.03 -6.30 16.36
CA GLU A 373 -12.17 -7.72 16.03
C GLU A 373 -11.22 -8.15 14.90
N ALA A 374 -11.01 -7.29 13.89
CA ALA A 374 -10.02 -7.54 12.83
C ALA A 374 -8.58 -7.48 13.39
N ILE A 375 -8.28 -6.52 14.26
CA ILE A 375 -6.99 -6.44 14.99
C ILE A 375 -6.78 -7.71 15.82
N ARG A 376 -7.78 -8.15 16.58
CA ARG A 376 -7.71 -9.39 17.38
C ARG A 376 -7.39 -10.61 16.51
N VAL A 377 -8.08 -10.79 15.39
CA VAL A 377 -7.85 -11.93 14.46
C VAL A 377 -6.48 -11.85 13.78
N PHE A 378 -6.02 -10.65 13.41
CA PHE A 378 -4.69 -10.42 12.85
C PHE A 378 -3.60 -10.80 13.86
N ASN A 379 -3.69 -10.31 15.09
CA ASN A 379 -2.72 -10.55 16.16
C ASN A 379 -2.71 -12.03 16.60
N GLU A 380 -3.88 -12.67 16.77
CA GLU A 380 -3.96 -14.11 17.05
C GLU A 380 -3.33 -14.96 15.93
N THR A 381 -3.47 -14.53 14.68
CA THR A 381 -2.81 -15.19 13.54
C THR A 381 -1.30 -14.98 13.57
N LEU A 382 -0.82 -13.76 13.86
CA LEU A 382 0.59 -13.42 13.96
C LEU A 382 1.29 -14.22 15.07
N GLN A 383 0.71 -14.24 16.27
CA GLN A 383 1.21 -15.01 17.40
C GLN A 383 1.26 -16.51 17.08
N THR A 384 0.16 -17.09 16.59
CA THR A 384 0.11 -18.52 16.19
C THR A 384 1.18 -18.89 15.14
N ARG A 385 1.61 -17.95 14.29
CA ARG A 385 2.70 -18.18 13.33
C ARG A 385 4.07 -18.16 13.99
N PHE A 386 4.35 -17.19 14.86
CA PHE A 386 5.64 -17.13 15.54
C PHE A 386 5.81 -18.25 16.57
N ASP A 387 4.78 -18.58 17.35
CA ASP A 387 4.77 -19.73 18.27
C ASP A 387 5.18 -21.03 17.54
N ALA A 388 4.71 -21.21 16.30
CA ALA A 388 4.97 -22.37 15.46
C ALA A 388 6.31 -22.31 14.67
N LEU A 389 6.99 -21.17 14.65
CA LEU A 389 8.30 -20.98 14.02
C LEU A 389 9.44 -21.02 15.04
N ILE A 390 9.23 -20.45 16.22
CA ILE A 390 10.19 -20.41 17.35
C ILE A 390 10.12 -21.71 18.15
N GLY A 391 8.89 -22.16 18.48
CA GLY A 391 8.68 -23.31 19.36
C GLY A 391 9.14 -23.07 20.80
N GLU A 392 9.30 -24.18 21.54
CA GLU A 392 9.68 -24.19 22.97
C GLU A 392 11.19 -23.96 23.20
N ASP A 393 12.02 -24.11 22.15
CA ASP A 393 13.48 -24.07 22.24
C ASP A 393 14.06 -22.62 22.17
N GLY A 394 13.25 -21.63 21.76
CA GLY A 394 13.67 -20.23 21.60
C GLY A 394 14.33 -19.93 20.24
N LEU A 395 15.02 -18.78 20.15
CA LEU A 395 15.83 -18.41 18.98
C LEU A 395 17.32 -18.55 19.30
N ALA A 396 18.01 -19.43 18.59
CA ALA A 396 19.45 -19.62 18.71
C ALA A 396 20.25 -18.38 18.22
N PRO A 397 21.53 -18.22 18.62
CA PRO A 397 22.39 -17.14 18.12
C PRO A 397 22.47 -17.11 16.59
N GLY A 398 22.10 -15.98 15.98
CA GLY A 398 22.01 -15.82 14.52
C GLY A 398 20.80 -16.49 13.87
N GLU A 399 19.80 -16.92 14.65
CA GLU A 399 18.55 -17.46 14.12
C GLU A 399 17.54 -16.35 13.80
N ARG A 400 16.88 -16.50 12.65
CA ARG A 400 15.93 -15.55 12.08
C ARG A 400 14.65 -16.28 11.69
N VAL A 401 13.52 -15.84 12.22
CA VAL A 401 12.18 -16.31 11.85
C VAL A 401 11.42 -15.21 11.12
N GLU A 402 10.65 -15.59 10.11
CA GLU A 402 9.96 -14.66 9.20
C GLU A 402 8.57 -15.20 8.85
N THR A 403 7.55 -14.33 8.86
CA THR A 403 6.18 -14.71 8.50
C THR A 403 5.42 -13.56 7.84
N THR A 404 4.44 -13.89 6.99
CA THR A 404 3.61 -12.89 6.29
C THR A 404 2.14 -13.05 6.68
N ILE A 405 1.52 -11.98 7.19
CA ILE A 405 0.10 -11.90 7.53
C ILE A 405 -0.57 -10.86 6.65
N ASN A 406 -1.76 -11.17 6.12
CA ASN A 406 -2.53 -10.21 5.33
C ASN A 406 -3.56 -9.52 6.21
N LEU A 407 -3.55 -8.18 6.22
CA LEU A 407 -4.62 -7.35 6.78
C LEU A 407 -5.69 -7.09 5.71
N GLU A 408 -6.96 -7.22 6.04
CA GLU A 408 -8.10 -6.88 5.18
C GLU A 408 -8.58 -5.46 5.50
N VAL A 409 -8.60 -4.57 4.50
CA VAL A 409 -9.09 -3.19 4.62
C VAL A 409 -10.57 -3.16 4.22
N PRO A 410 -11.51 -2.78 5.11
CA PRO A 410 -12.95 -2.80 4.81
C PRO A 410 -13.34 -1.95 3.59
N ASP A 411 -14.34 -2.39 2.81
CA ASP A 411 -14.88 -1.62 1.66
C ASP A 411 -15.42 -0.23 2.04
N ASP A 412 -15.96 -0.11 3.25
CA ASP A 412 -16.58 1.09 3.82
C ASP A 412 -15.60 1.99 4.60
N TYR A 413 -14.32 1.60 4.69
CA TYR A 413 -13.28 2.34 5.41
C TYR A 413 -13.14 3.81 4.92
N ASP A 414 -13.23 4.78 5.84
CA ASP A 414 -13.22 6.20 5.49
C ASP A 414 -11.81 6.81 5.40
N ALA A 415 -11.14 6.53 4.27
CA ALA A 415 -9.85 7.13 3.92
C ALA A 415 -9.89 8.66 3.72
N ALA A 416 -11.04 9.34 3.87
CA ALA A 416 -11.10 10.81 3.92
C ALA A 416 -10.96 11.38 5.34
N THR A 417 -11.20 10.56 6.38
CA THR A 417 -10.89 10.91 7.78
C THR A 417 -9.64 10.21 8.29
N GLU A 418 -9.40 8.96 7.87
CA GLU A 418 -8.35 8.06 8.35
C GLU A 418 -7.43 7.67 7.15
N PRO A 419 -6.61 8.57 6.60
CA PRO A 419 -5.94 8.38 5.31
C PRO A 419 -4.82 7.32 5.30
N GLU A 420 -4.45 6.79 6.46
CA GLU A 420 -3.40 5.78 6.63
C GLU A 420 -3.76 4.74 7.69
N ILE A 421 -3.07 3.60 7.66
CA ILE A 421 -3.05 2.60 8.74
C ILE A 421 -1.64 2.63 9.33
N GLY A 422 -1.55 2.94 10.62
CA GLY A 422 -0.30 2.98 11.38
C GLY A 422 -0.27 1.87 12.43
N ASN A 423 0.73 0.99 12.37
CA ASN A 423 0.88 -0.08 13.35
C ASN A 423 2.34 -0.40 13.71
N ILE A 424 2.59 -0.71 14.99
CA ILE A 424 3.90 -0.94 15.57
C ILE A 424 4.02 -2.36 16.14
N PHE A 425 5.00 -3.10 15.63
CA PHE A 425 5.37 -4.43 16.09
C PHE A 425 6.37 -4.32 17.23
N ARG A 426 6.14 -5.07 18.30
CA ARG A 426 6.97 -5.10 19.52
C ARG A 426 7.27 -6.54 19.88
N VAL A 427 8.54 -6.84 20.19
CA VAL A 427 8.95 -8.14 20.71
C VAL A 427 9.82 -7.92 21.93
N ALA A 428 9.56 -8.69 22.99
CA ALA A 428 10.40 -8.77 24.18
C ALA A 428 10.98 -10.18 24.31
N ALA A 429 12.21 -10.28 24.78
CA ALA A 429 12.93 -11.53 24.95
C ALA A 429 13.78 -11.52 26.23
N THR A 430 14.17 -12.72 26.68
CA THR A 430 15.10 -12.95 27.79
C THR A 430 16.11 -14.02 27.42
N ASP A 431 17.38 -13.82 27.78
CA ASP A 431 18.40 -14.87 27.63
C ASP A 431 18.48 -15.82 28.84
N GLU A 432 19.35 -16.83 28.74
CA GLU A 432 19.57 -17.83 29.80
C GLU A 432 20.17 -17.26 31.10
N TYR A 433 20.78 -16.07 31.03
CA TYR A 433 21.27 -15.32 32.19
C TYR A 433 20.19 -14.39 32.79
N GLY A 434 18.97 -14.38 32.23
CA GLY A 434 17.85 -13.56 32.67
C GLY A 434 17.95 -12.08 32.26
N ARG A 435 18.86 -11.73 31.34
CA ARG A 435 18.94 -10.38 30.78
C ARG A 435 17.75 -10.15 29.85
N VAL A 436 17.03 -9.05 30.05
CA VAL A 436 15.89 -8.65 29.22
C VAL A 436 16.35 -7.83 28.02
N ILE A 437 15.69 -7.99 26.88
CA ILE A 437 15.85 -7.13 25.70
C ILE A 437 14.50 -6.97 24.98
N ASP A 438 14.23 -5.79 24.46
CA ASP A 438 13.06 -5.51 23.62
C ASP A 438 13.47 -4.76 22.34
N ALA A 439 12.65 -4.90 21.31
CA ALA A 439 12.83 -4.22 20.03
C ALA A 439 11.47 -3.90 19.38
N GLU A 440 11.41 -2.81 18.61
CA GLU A 440 10.21 -2.37 17.91
C GLU A 440 10.46 -2.07 16.41
N SER A 441 9.43 -2.29 15.58
CA SER A 441 9.43 -1.92 14.16
C SER A 441 8.06 -1.39 13.75
N GLN A 442 8.02 -0.19 13.18
CA GLN A 442 6.78 0.52 12.84
C GLN A 442 6.57 0.57 11.32
N GLN A 443 5.31 0.44 10.89
CA GLN A 443 4.90 0.63 9.51
C GLN A 443 3.68 1.55 9.46
N ILE A 444 3.72 2.51 8.54
CA ILE A 444 2.57 3.34 8.15
C ILE A 444 2.26 3.02 6.68
N VAL A 445 0.98 2.87 6.35
CA VAL A 445 0.52 2.55 4.99
C VAL A 445 -0.58 3.52 4.59
N LEU A 446 -0.33 4.35 3.59
CA LEU A 446 -1.34 5.26 3.03
C LEU A 446 -2.41 4.46 2.27
N LEU A 447 -3.66 4.90 2.38
CA LEU A 447 -4.82 4.26 1.74
C LEU A 447 -5.48 5.15 0.70
N ASP A 448 -5.61 4.62 -0.51
CA ASP A 448 -6.32 5.28 -1.60
C ASP A 448 -7.67 4.64 -1.93
N ARG A 449 -8.56 5.42 -2.54
CA ARG A 449 -9.82 4.93 -3.12
C ARG A 449 -9.69 4.90 -4.64
N ILE A 450 -9.79 3.70 -5.22
CA ILE A 450 -9.72 3.50 -6.67
C ILE A 450 -10.97 4.06 -7.35
N ASP A 451 -10.80 5.06 -8.22
CA ASP A 451 -11.89 5.62 -9.01
C ASP A 451 -11.41 6.19 -10.35
N PHE A 452 -12.30 6.16 -11.33
CA PHE A 452 -12.13 6.81 -12.61
C PHE A 452 -13.49 7.24 -13.18
N THR A 453 -13.45 8.14 -14.15
CA THR A 453 -14.62 8.52 -14.95
C THR A 453 -14.46 8.06 -16.39
N VAL A 454 -15.57 7.72 -17.03
CA VAL A 454 -15.62 7.42 -18.46
C VAL A 454 -16.82 8.09 -19.11
N THR A 455 -16.62 8.64 -20.30
CA THR A 455 -17.69 9.09 -21.19
C THR A 455 -17.53 8.42 -22.56
N LYS A 456 -18.64 8.28 -23.28
CA LYS A 456 -18.71 7.69 -24.62
C LYS A 456 -19.54 8.60 -25.50
N GLU A 457 -18.99 9.01 -26.65
CA GLU A 457 -19.69 9.84 -27.62
C GLU A 457 -19.66 9.20 -29.01
N ALA A 458 -20.84 8.89 -29.56
CA ALA A 458 -20.98 8.49 -30.97
C ALA A 458 -21.08 9.71 -31.90
N ASN A 459 -20.42 9.69 -33.04
CA ASN A 459 -20.47 10.72 -34.07
C ASN A 459 -20.44 10.08 -35.48
N PRO A 460 -21.42 10.34 -36.37
CA PRO A 460 -22.61 11.17 -36.17
C PRO A 460 -23.69 10.50 -35.29
N LYS A 461 -24.63 11.29 -34.77
CA LYS A 461 -25.81 10.79 -34.01
C LYS A 461 -26.88 10.14 -34.90
N THR A 462 -26.73 10.24 -36.22
CA THR A 462 -27.67 9.71 -37.21
C THR A 462 -26.90 9.15 -38.40
N VAL A 463 -27.23 7.93 -38.82
CA VAL A 463 -26.52 7.15 -39.85
C VAL A 463 -27.51 6.36 -40.71
N HIS A 464 -27.06 5.89 -41.88
CA HIS A 464 -27.72 4.84 -42.66
C HIS A 464 -27.04 3.47 -42.44
N PRO A 465 -27.69 2.34 -42.72
CA PRO A 465 -27.04 1.03 -42.75
C PRO A 465 -25.84 1.03 -43.72
N GLY A 466 -24.67 0.61 -43.25
CA GLY A 466 -23.40 0.68 -44.01
C GLY A 466 -22.50 1.87 -43.66
N ASP A 467 -23.00 2.90 -42.98
CA ASP A 467 -22.19 4.05 -42.55
C ASP A 467 -21.25 3.71 -41.39
N ALA A 468 -20.20 4.51 -41.23
CA ALA A 468 -19.30 4.48 -40.08
C ALA A 468 -19.77 5.39 -38.95
N ILE A 469 -19.73 4.87 -37.71
CA ILE A 469 -19.86 5.64 -36.47
C ILE A 469 -18.47 5.72 -35.84
N VAL A 470 -17.98 6.92 -35.57
CA VAL A 470 -16.82 7.11 -34.68
C VAL A 470 -17.33 7.18 -33.25
N TYR A 471 -16.89 6.25 -32.41
CA TYR A 471 -17.06 6.32 -30.97
C TYR A 471 -15.80 6.91 -30.33
N THR A 472 -15.94 8.07 -29.70
CA THR A 472 -14.92 8.69 -28.85
C THR A 472 -15.16 8.27 -27.41
N TYR A 473 -14.17 7.62 -26.80
CA TYR A 473 -14.13 7.26 -25.39
C TYR A 473 -13.16 8.20 -24.68
N THR A 474 -13.60 8.87 -23.61
CA THR A 474 -12.72 9.64 -22.73
C THR A 474 -12.71 8.98 -21.36
N ILE A 475 -11.53 8.57 -20.91
CA ILE A 475 -11.29 7.88 -19.63
C ILE A 475 -10.35 8.77 -18.82
N THR A 476 -10.75 9.15 -17.60
CA THR A 476 -9.93 10.00 -16.71
C THR A 476 -9.77 9.34 -15.35
N ASN A 477 -8.53 9.12 -14.92
CA ASN A 477 -8.25 8.65 -13.55
C ASN A 477 -8.59 9.77 -12.55
N THR A 478 -9.48 9.48 -11.60
CA THR A 478 -9.92 10.44 -10.56
C THR A 478 -9.40 10.10 -9.16
N SER A 479 -8.55 9.07 -9.04
CA SER A 479 -7.86 8.66 -7.81
C SER A 479 -6.40 9.12 -7.77
N ASN A 480 -5.73 8.94 -6.63
CA ASN A 480 -4.29 9.21 -6.47
C ASN A 480 -3.39 7.97 -6.74
N VAL A 481 -3.99 6.83 -7.13
CA VAL A 481 -3.28 5.61 -7.53
C VAL A 481 -3.14 5.48 -9.04
N THR A 482 -2.17 4.71 -9.51
CA THR A 482 -2.00 4.40 -10.94
C THR A 482 -2.90 3.23 -11.32
N LEU A 483 -3.77 3.42 -12.33
CA LEU A 483 -4.78 2.43 -12.70
C LEU A 483 -4.30 1.51 -13.83
N HIS A 484 -4.24 0.21 -13.60
CA HIS A 484 -3.87 -0.77 -14.62
C HIS A 484 -5.12 -1.35 -15.32
N PHE A 485 -5.13 -1.37 -16.65
CA PHE A 485 -6.29 -1.81 -17.41
C PHE A 485 -6.40 -3.34 -17.47
N VAL A 486 -7.55 -3.86 -17.03
CA VAL A 486 -7.84 -5.30 -17.02
C VAL A 486 -8.53 -5.70 -18.32
N ASP A 487 -9.72 -5.14 -18.53
CA ASP A 487 -10.62 -5.55 -19.59
C ASP A 487 -11.63 -4.44 -19.96
N VAL A 488 -12.21 -4.56 -21.14
CA VAL A 488 -13.36 -3.80 -21.60
C VAL A 488 -14.38 -4.74 -22.20
N MET A 489 -15.64 -4.54 -21.85
CA MET A 489 -16.77 -5.25 -22.44
C MET A 489 -17.73 -4.25 -23.06
N GLU A 490 -18.25 -4.58 -24.24
CA GLU A 490 -19.25 -3.76 -24.92
C GLU A 490 -20.55 -4.56 -25.11
N GLU A 491 -21.67 -3.87 -24.95
CA GLU A 491 -23.02 -4.44 -24.91
C GLU A 491 -23.97 -3.54 -25.72
N TRP A 492 -24.68 -4.13 -26.67
CA TRP A 492 -25.63 -3.42 -27.52
C TRP A 492 -27.04 -3.62 -26.98
N THR A 493 -27.46 -2.70 -26.11
CA THR A 493 -28.69 -2.79 -25.30
C THR A 493 -29.96 -2.49 -26.10
N SER A 494 -29.83 -1.80 -27.24
CA SER A 494 -30.85 -1.77 -28.29
C SER A 494 -30.19 -1.70 -29.67
N GLY A 495 -30.91 -2.19 -30.69
CA GLY A 495 -30.43 -2.25 -32.07
C GLY A 495 -30.17 -3.68 -32.57
N ALA A 496 -29.87 -3.81 -33.86
CA ALA A 496 -29.70 -5.09 -34.54
C ALA A 496 -28.24 -5.31 -34.98
N LEU A 497 -27.39 -5.75 -34.05
CA LEU A 497 -26.10 -6.37 -34.36
C LEU A 497 -26.13 -7.86 -34.00
N THR A 498 -25.56 -8.71 -34.83
CA THR A 498 -25.38 -10.13 -34.55
C THR A 498 -24.32 -10.36 -33.48
N VAL A 499 -24.38 -11.52 -32.80
CA VAL A 499 -23.45 -11.88 -31.72
C VAL A 499 -21.97 -11.85 -32.14
N THR A 500 -21.68 -12.13 -33.41
CA THR A 500 -20.30 -12.06 -33.95
C THR A 500 -19.81 -10.62 -34.01
N GLU A 501 -20.66 -9.70 -34.48
CA GLU A 501 -20.30 -8.29 -34.67
C GLU A 501 -20.08 -7.58 -33.33
N GLN A 502 -20.92 -7.88 -32.32
CA GLN A 502 -20.75 -7.37 -30.96
C GLN A 502 -19.44 -7.88 -30.29
N ARG A 503 -19.10 -9.15 -30.52
CA ARG A 503 -17.83 -9.75 -30.05
C ARG A 503 -16.64 -9.08 -30.71
N ASP A 504 -16.67 -8.92 -32.03
CA ASP A 504 -15.55 -8.43 -32.82
C ASP A 504 -15.30 -6.93 -32.54
N ALA A 505 -16.35 -6.15 -32.31
CA ALA A 505 -16.26 -4.79 -31.79
C ALA A 505 -15.62 -4.74 -30.39
N THR A 506 -16.07 -5.59 -29.46
CA THR A 506 -15.48 -5.69 -28.11
C THR A 506 -14.00 -6.06 -28.15
N GLU A 507 -13.60 -6.98 -29.02
CA GLU A 507 -12.21 -7.40 -29.18
C GLU A 507 -11.35 -6.31 -29.83
N ALA A 508 -11.88 -5.57 -30.82
CA ALA A 508 -11.21 -4.40 -31.40
C ALA A 508 -10.99 -3.30 -30.34
N LEU A 509 -11.99 -3.00 -29.50
CA LEU A 509 -11.87 -2.00 -28.43
C LEU A 509 -10.85 -2.42 -27.36
N ARG A 510 -10.86 -3.69 -26.95
CA ARG A 510 -9.87 -4.27 -26.01
C ARG A 510 -8.45 -4.16 -26.55
N ASN A 511 -8.24 -4.48 -27.83
CA ASN A 511 -6.94 -4.40 -28.47
C ASN A 511 -6.48 -2.94 -28.67
N GLY A 512 -7.41 -2.03 -28.97
CA GLY A 512 -7.15 -0.59 -29.04
C GLY A 512 -6.72 0.00 -27.70
N MET A 513 -7.38 -0.38 -26.60
CA MET A 513 -6.96 0.00 -25.24
C MET A 513 -5.56 -0.51 -24.91
N ARG A 514 -5.26 -1.78 -25.19
CA ARG A 514 -3.94 -2.39 -24.91
C ARG A 514 -2.80 -1.87 -25.80
N ALA A 515 -3.11 -1.11 -26.86
CA ALA A 515 -2.12 -0.47 -27.73
C ALA A 515 -1.74 0.96 -27.29
N LEU A 516 -2.42 1.53 -26.28
CA LEU A 516 -2.05 2.81 -25.67
C LEU A 516 -0.90 2.62 -24.68
N ALA A 517 0.20 3.35 -24.86
CA ALA A 517 1.36 3.25 -23.97
C ALA A 517 1.05 3.73 -22.54
N GLU A 518 0.19 4.74 -22.42
CA GLU A 518 -0.38 5.21 -21.16
C GLU A 518 -1.18 4.12 -20.43
N VAL A 519 -1.82 3.20 -21.17
CA VAL A 519 -2.59 2.09 -20.61
C VAL A 519 -1.71 0.87 -20.30
N GLU A 520 -0.69 0.61 -21.13
CA GLU A 520 0.31 -0.44 -20.93
C GLU A 520 1.15 -0.22 -19.66
N ASN A 521 1.50 1.04 -19.37
CA ASN A 521 2.30 1.41 -18.19
C ASN A 521 1.45 1.78 -16.96
N GLY A 522 0.12 1.89 -17.11
CA GLY A 522 -0.82 2.30 -16.07
C GLY A 522 -1.17 3.79 -16.15
N LEU A 523 -2.47 4.09 -16.06
CA LEU A 523 -3.04 5.43 -16.19
C LEU A 523 -2.81 6.20 -14.88
N VAL A 524 -1.92 7.20 -14.89
CA VAL A 524 -1.47 7.89 -13.66
C VAL A 524 -2.53 8.88 -13.13
N PRO A 525 -2.43 9.33 -11.86
CA PRO A 525 -3.40 10.24 -11.25
C PRO A 525 -3.71 11.50 -12.08
N GLY A 526 -4.99 11.74 -12.35
CA GLY A 526 -5.46 12.88 -13.15
C GLY A 526 -5.16 12.81 -14.65
N GLU A 527 -4.66 11.68 -15.18
CA GLU A 527 -4.43 11.50 -16.61
C GLU A 527 -5.74 11.22 -17.38
N GLU A 528 -5.86 11.82 -18.56
CA GLU A 528 -7.00 11.73 -19.49
C GLU A 528 -6.56 10.98 -20.76
N VAL A 529 -7.09 9.78 -20.96
CA VAL A 529 -6.96 8.99 -22.20
C VAL A 529 -8.19 9.23 -23.07
N VAL A 530 -7.96 9.59 -24.33
CA VAL A 530 -9.02 9.69 -25.35
C VAL A 530 -8.72 8.68 -26.46
N LEU A 531 -9.66 7.77 -26.69
CA LEU A 531 -9.61 6.74 -27.73
C LEU A 531 -10.74 6.98 -28.74
N GLU A 532 -10.40 7.09 -30.02
CA GLU A 532 -11.39 7.13 -31.10
C GLU A 532 -11.40 5.78 -31.83
N MET A 533 -12.58 5.18 -31.97
CA MET A 533 -12.80 3.91 -32.67
C MET A 533 -13.85 4.08 -33.76
N GLU A 534 -13.48 3.84 -35.00
CA GLU A 534 -14.41 3.77 -36.13
C GLU A 534 -15.06 2.39 -36.18
N GLN A 535 -16.36 2.34 -35.86
CA GLN A 535 -17.19 1.15 -36.01
C GLN A 535 -18.08 1.33 -37.25
N VAL A 536 -17.77 0.60 -38.32
CA VAL A 536 -18.65 0.49 -39.48
C VAL A 536 -19.89 -0.31 -39.09
N LEU A 537 -21.09 0.22 -39.33
CA LEU A 537 -22.30 -0.58 -39.29
C LEU A 537 -22.28 -1.54 -40.48
N LEU A 538 -22.14 -2.82 -40.20
CA LEU A 538 -22.08 -3.82 -41.26
C LEU A 538 -23.39 -3.85 -42.05
N PRO A 539 -23.33 -4.06 -43.39
CA PRO A 539 -24.50 -4.07 -44.25
C PRO A 539 -25.27 -5.41 -44.13
N SER A 540 -25.66 -5.77 -42.91
CA SER A 540 -26.74 -6.73 -42.73
C SER A 540 -28.05 -6.05 -43.14
N TYR A 541 -28.83 -6.72 -44.00
CA TYR A 541 -30.07 -6.17 -44.56
C TYR A 541 -31.17 -5.96 -43.49
N ASP A 542 -30.92 -6.41 -42.26
CA ASP A 542 -31.80 -6.34 -41.10
C ASP A 542 -31.50 -5.17 -40.14
N VAL A 543 -30.54 -4.27 -40.42
CA VAL A 543 -30.39 -3.03 -39.63
C VAL A 543 -31.54 -2.09 -39.97
N ARG A 544 -32.64 -2.24 -39.21
CA ARG A 544 -33.91 -1.51 -39.37
C ARG A 544 -33.75 -0.01 -39.12
N ALA A 545 -33.27 0.73 -40.11
CA ALA A 545 -34.06 1.76 -40.78
C ALA A 545 -35.26 2.32 -39.98
N GLY A 546 -35.00 3.09 -38.91
CA GLY A 546 -35.96 3.64 -37.95
C GLY A 546 -35.60 3.42 -36.46
N GLU A 547 -34.78 2.43 -36.16
CA GLU A 547 -34.36 2.05 -34.80
C GLU A 547 -33.32 3.01 -34.19
N THR A 548 -33.16 2.93 -32.87
CA THR A 548 -32.05 3.55 -32.14
C THR A 548 -31.09 2.46 -31.64
N LEU A 549 -29.83 2.53 -32.06
CA LEU A 549 -28.75 1.73 -31.51
C LEU A 549 -28.32 2.34 -30.18
N THR A 550 -28.32 1.55 -29.10
CA THR A 550 -27.80 1.95 -27.79
C THR A 550 -26.65 1.03 -27.42
N ASN A 551 -25.52 1.62 -27.08
CA ASN A 551 -24.24 0.93 -27.05
C ASN A 551 -23.49 1.27 -25.76
N ARG A 552 -23.64 0.39 -24.76
CA ARG A 552 -22.97 0.45 -23.47
C ARG A 552 -21.55 -0.11 -23.58
N VAL A 553 -20.59 0.62 -23.03
CA VAL A 553 -19.26 0.10 -22.72
C VAL A 553 -19.10 0.01 -21.21
N THR A 554 -18.36 -0.98 -20.74
CA THR A 554 -17.88 -1.09 -19.36
C THR A 554 -16.37 -1.34 -19.38
N PHE A 555 -15.60 -0.43 -18.81
CA PHE A 555 -14.16 -0.61 -18.60
C PHE A 555 -13.90 -1.11 -17.18
N THR A 556 -12.89 -1.95 -17.01
CA THR A 556 -12.40 -2.44 -15.71
C THR A 556 -10.91 -2.12 -15.56
N PHE A 557 -10.56 -1.46 -14.47
CA PHE A 557 -9.18 -1.20 -14.04
C PHE A 557 -8.92 -1.85 -12.67
N GLU A 558 -7.65 -2.10 -12.35
CA GLU A 558 -7.23 -2.63 -11.05
C GLU A 558 -6.01 -1.94 -10.46
N VAL A 559 -5.90 -1.99 -9.13
CA VAL A 559 -4.73 -1.61 -8.34
C VAL A 559 -4.54 -2.67 -7.26
N SER A 560 -3.35 -3.27 -7.20
CA SER A 560 -3.01 -4.32 -6.22
C SER A 560 -4.01 -5.49 -6.18
N GLY A 561 -4.60 -5.82 -7.34
CA GLY A 561 -5.63 -6.87 -7.52
C GLY A 561 -7.08 -6.43 -7.30
N ASN A 562 -7.32 -5.25 -6.72
CA ASN A 562 -8.64 -4.72 -6.41
C ASN A 562 -9.21 -3.97 -7.60
N ARG A 563 -10.47 -4.22 -7.96
CA ARG A 563 -11.06 -3.84 -9.25
C ARG A 563 -12.14 -2.78 -9.16
N VAL A 564 -12.03 -1.76 -9.99
CA VAL A 564 -13.08 -0.76 -10.23
C VAL A 564 -13.60 -0.92 -11.66
N SER A 565 -14.93 -0.83 -11.83
CA SER A 565 -15.57 -0.81 -13.14
C SER A 565 -16.48 0.41 -13.29
N ARG A 566 -16.51 0.99 -14.49
CA ARG A 566 -17.37 2.13 -14.83
C ARG A 566 -17.91 1.93 -16.24
N SER A 567 -19.14 2.39 -16.45
CA SER A 567 -19.86 2.23 -17.72
C SER A 567 -20.26 3.57 -18.30
N ALA A 568 -20.31 3.64 -19.62
CA ALA A 568 -20.87 4.77 -20.38
C ALA A 568 -21.71 4.22 -21.55
N GLU A 569 -22.77 4.94 -21.92
CA GLU A 569 -23.62 4.56 -23.05
C GLU A 569 -23.66 5.69 -24.08
N ALA A 570 -23.76 5.31 -25.36
CA ALA A 570 -24.01 6.26 -26.44
C ALA A 570 -25.10 5.72 -27.38
N THR A 571 -25.90 6.64 -27.93
CA THR A 571 -27.00 6.34 -28.84
C THR A 571 -26.77 6.89 -30.25
N VAL A 572 -27.28 6.17 -31.25
CA VAL A 572 -27.28 6.57 -32.67
C VAL A 572 -28.60 6.14 -33.32
N HIS A 573 -29.25 7.04 -34.07
CA HIS A 573 -30.48 6.75 -34.81
C HIS A 573 -30.16 6.28 -36.24
N VAL A 574 -30.81 5.19 -36.70
CA VAL A 574 -30.61 4.66 -38.05
C VAL A 574 -31.72 5.18 -38.98
N LYS A 575 -31.38 5.95 -40.02
CA LYS A 575 -32.31 6.34 -41.10
C LYS A 575 -32.39 5.27 -42.18
N GLN A 576 -33.57 5.13 -42.80
CA GLN A 576 -33.75 4.24 -43.94
C GLN A 576 -32.81 4.66 -45.10
N ALA A 577 -32.24 3.70 -45.82
CA ALA A 577 -31.56 3.99 -47.08
C ALA A 577 -32.62 4.15 -48.18
N ILE A 578 -32.60 5.27 -48.91
CA ILE A 578 -33.49 5.49 -50.05
C ILE A 578 -32.95 4.63 -51.21
N PRO A 579 -33.74 3.70 -51.79
CA PRO A 579 -33.30 2.94 -52.95
C PRO A 579 -33.11 3.88 -54.15
N GLU A 580 -31.91 3.86 -54.75
CA GLU A 580 -31.62 4.66 -55.94
C GLU A 580 -32.49 4.17 -57.10
N ARG A 581 -33.36 5.06 -57.62
CA ARG A 581 -34.36 4.72 -58.63
C ARG A 581 -33.67 4.38 -59.95
N GLU A 582 -33.79 3.14 -60.43
CA GLU A 582 -33.34 2.80 -61.78
C GLU A 582 -34.03 3.72 -62.81
N ASP A 583 -33.23 4.41 -63.63
CA ASP A 583 -33.71 5.36 -64.63
C ASP A 583 -34.28 4.60 -65.82
N ASP A 584 -35.58 4.28 -65.72
CA ASP A 584 -36.38 3.45 -66.62
C ASP A 584 -36.65 4.13 -67.98
N SER A 585 -35.56 4.55 -68.62
CA SER A 585 -35.46 5.23 -69.91
C SER A 585 -35.67 4.26 -71.07
N ALA A 586 -36.81 3.56 -71.05
CA ALA A 586 -37.25 2.55 -72.00
C ALA A 586 -37.36 3.11 -73.44
N TYR A 587 -36.23 3.18 -74.14
CA TYR A 587 -36.11 3.72 -75.49
C TYR A 587 -36.84 2.83 -76.52
N VAL A 588 -38.09 3.16 -76.79
CA VAL A 588 -38.92 2.54 -77.83
C VAL A 588 -38.21 2.64 -79.19
N LYS A 589 -37.95 1.49 -79.83
CA LYS A 589 -37.37 1.43 -81.17
C LYS A 589 -38.01 0.33 -82.01
N ASP A 590 -38.59 0.74 -83.14
CA ASP A 590 -39.09 -0.14 -84.20
C ASP A 590 -38.93 0.59 -85.55
N PRO A 591 -38.96 -0.09 -86.71
CA PRO A 591 -37.77 -0.81 -87.18
C PRO A 591 -37.37 -0.44 -88.61
N THR A 592 -36.17 -0.85 -89.08
CA THR A 592 -36.00 -1.48 -90.41
C THR A 592 -34.57 -1.94 -90.74
N THR A 593 -34.49 -3.02 -91.51
CA THR A 593 -33.38 -3.46 -92.41
C THR A 593 -32.08 -4.05 -91.80
N PRO A 594 -31.40 -4.99 -92.51
CA PRO A 594 -30.88 -6.20 -91.85
C PRO A 594 -29.37 -6.47 -92.16
N PRO A 595 -28.78 -7.65 -91.83
CA PRO A 595 -27.36 -7.74 -91.45
C PRO A 595 -26.36 -7.94 -92.59
N THR A 596 -25.08 -7.68 -92.30
CA THR A 596 -23.93 -8.36 -92.92
C THR A 596 -22.91 -8.78 -91.84
N GLN A 597 -22.16 -9.85 -92.12
CA GLN A 597 -21.38 -10.63 -91.15
C GLN A 597 -19.88 -10.54 -91.49
N GLY A 598 -19.00 -10.31 -90.50
CA GLY A 598 -17.57 -10.05 -90.75
C GLY A 598 -16.61 -10.37 -89.59
N THR A 599 -16.16 -11.63 -89.54
CA THR A 599 -14.83 -12.11 -89.07
C THR A 599 -14.12 -11.50 -87.85
N LEU A 600 -13.90 -12.34 -86.84
CA LEU A 600 -12.83 -12.31 -85.81
C LEU A 600 -11.41 -12.27 -86.44
N PRO A 601 -10.28 -11.95 -85.72
CA PRO A 601 -10.06 -12.14 -84.27
C PRO A 601 -9.19 -11.13 -83.48
N MET A 602 -9.15 -11.31 -82.14
CA MET A 602 -8.06 -11.04 -81.17
C MET A 602 -7.42 -9.63 -81.04
N THR A 603 -7.54 -8.98 -79.86
CA THR A 603 -6.48 -8.92 -78.81
C THR A 603 -6.83 -7.95 -77.65
N GLY A 604 -6.55 -8.34 -76.40
CA GLY A 604 -6.61 -7.47 -75.19
C GLY A 604 -8.02 -7.07 -74.70
N SER A 605 -8.23 -6.67 -73.44
CA SER A 605 -7.41 -6.84 -72.23
C SER A 605 -8.30 -6.93 -70.97
N THR A 606 -7.71 -7.32 -69.84
CA THR A 606 -8.33 -7.59 -68.53
C THR A 606 -9.17 -6.44 -67.95
N SER A 607 -10.34 -6.76 -67.38
CA SER A 607 -11.02 -5.95 -66.35
C SER A 607 -11.91 -6.77 -65.41
N THR A 608 -11.39 -7.88 -64.88
CA THR A 608 -11.72 -8.26 -63.48
C THR A 608 -11.03 -7.27 -62.52
N TRP A 609 -11.24 -7.41 -61.20
CA TRP A 609 -10.87 -6.45 -60.13
C TRP A 609 -11.90 -5.33 -59.87
N VAL A 610 -13.06 -5.71 -59.35
CA VAL A 610 -13.88 -4.84 -58.47
C VAL A 610 -14.24 -5.61 -57.19
N THR A 611 -14.64 -6.88 -57.32
CA THR A 611 -15.06 -7.80 -56.24
C THR A 611 -13.96 -8.30 -55.29
N ALA A 612 -12.80 -7.62 -55.22
CA ALA A 612 -11.65 -8.04 -54.40
C ALA A 612 -11.19 -6.99 -53.37
N LEU A 613 -11.71 -5.75 -53.44
CA LEU A 613 -11.26 -4.65 -52.57
C LEU A 613 -12.16 -4.46 -51.34
N GLY A 614 -13.47 -4.70 -51.46
CA GLY A 614 -14.40 -4.62 -50.33
C GLY A 614 -14.24 -5.71 -49.27
N LEU A 615 -13.58 -6.84 -49.59
CA LEU A 615 -13.41 -7.97 -48.67
C LEU A 615 -12.08 -7.97 -47.89
N LEU A 616 -11.17 -7.04 -48.17
CA LEU A 616 -9.88 -6.95 -47.46
C LEU A 616 -9.90 -5.96 -46.29
N PHE A 617 -10.75 -4.92 -46.36
CA PHE A 617 -10.94 -3.96 -45.26
C PHE A 617 -11.83 -4.50 -44.13
N ILE A 618 -12.59 -5.58 -44.36
CA ILE A 618 -13.46 -6.21 -43.34
C ILE A 618 -12.67 -6.94 -42.23
N LEU A 619 -11.36 -7.16 -42.41
CA LEU A 619 -10.48 -7.81 -41.41
C LEU A 619 -9.34 -6.94 -40.88
N VAL A 620 -9.30 -5.65 -41.26
CA VAL A 620 -8.34 -4.67 -40.70
C VAL A 620 -9.06 -3.34 -40.51
N GLY A 621 -9.57 -3.10 -39.30
CA GLY A 621 -10.11 -1.80 -38.90
C GLY A 621 -9.07 -0.71 -39.08
N LEU A 622 -9.41 0.35 -39.82
CA LEU A 622 -8.44 1.34 -40.30
C LEU A 622 -8.21 2.44 -39.25
N MET A 623 -7.64 2.04 -38.11
CA MET A 623 -7.55 2.83 -36.89
C MET A 623 -6.82 4.19 -37.06
N THR A 624 -7.57 5.29 -37.11
CA THR A 624 -7.01 6.66 -37.18
C THR A 624 -6.72 7.21 -35.78
N PHE A 625 -5.51 6.96 -35.28
CA PHE A 625 -5.06 7.37 -33.95
C PHE A 625 -4.82 8.90 -33.85
N MET A 626 -5.82 9.69 -33.40
CA MET A 626 -5.66 11.13 -33.15
C MET A 626 -5.38 11.46 -31.67
N TYR A 627 -4.18 11.07 -31.22
CA TYR A 627 -3.63 11.40 -29.92
C TYR A 627 -3.63 12.92 -29.63
N ARG A 628 -4.13 13.33 -28.45
CA ARG A 628 -4.20 14.75 -28.08
C ARG A 628 -4.04 15.04 -26.59
N ARG A 629 -2.87 14.70 -26.04
CA ARG A 629 -2.46 15.00 -24.66
C ARG A 629 -2.84 16.41 -24.22
N ARG A 630 -3.76 16.51 -23.24
CA ARG A 630 -4.06 17.72 -22.49
C ARG A 630 -3.44 17.60 -21.10
N PRO A 631 -2.32 18.28 -20.79
CA PRO A 631 -1.89 18.39 -19.40
C PRO A 631 -2.95 19.17 -18.62
N SER A 632 -3.38 18.62 -17.49
CA SER A 632 -4.33 19.29 -16.59
C SER A 632 -3.68 20.53 -15.97
N ASN A 633 -4.14 21.71 -16.34
CA ASN A 633 -3.74 22.96 -15.69
C ASN A 633 -4.53 23.13 -14.38
N LYS A 634 -4.04 22.50 -13.30
CA LYS A 634 -4.29 22.93 -11.93
C LYS A 634 -2.97 23.25 -11.24
N ALA A 635 -3.01 24.27 -10.39
CA ALA A 635 -1.95 24.76 -9.53
C ALA A 635 -2.53 24.99 -8.13
#